data_AF-A0A1S1Y6K9-F1
#
_entry.id   AF-A0A1S1Y6K9-F1
#
_cell.length_a   1.000
_cell.length_b   1.000
_cell.length_c   1.000
_cell.angle_alpha   90.00
_cell.angle_beta   90.00
_cell.angle_gamma   90.00
#
_symmetry.space_group_name_H-M   'P 1'
#
loop_
_entity.id
_entity.type
_entity.pdbx_description
1 polymer ?
#
loop_
_entity_poly.entity_id
_entity_poly.type
_entity_poly.pdbx_seq_one_letter_code
_entity_poly.pdbx_strand_id
1 'polypeptide(L)'
;MRKTITLPLAFAAALALGYSLMPRIEAPYTGVGSVETLGSVYERWKSAFEIQGHPETVNIGLGYSKSLSRELSDGQGQAAIDLMSGQVRISVKGLSAERPYDVWLIDNHHSGNAIKLGPLSVKADKQVFATMLDRDRLNGFTLDSVAITLAGKTPSEGGLLFGSPGLLQRVYYTERYWPAANLGTVGHAEPAGQAEVPFGFLLPKTANAATAATTDQQLAELIAKGQKLFTEETFGGNGRTCSTCHRPDRNHTIDPAYIAKLPPSDPLFVAENNPALADLEKPALLRQFGLFVANVDGFGKPPVMRAAPHLLGLSASLKFETLAMGGEFTEDNDYFAEHDPIAQQDNRQTEAIGWGGDGAPDGGSLRDFAKGAVKQHLPKRLDRVENVDFRLPTEDELDALEAYMLSLGRSADINLAAMTFKSPLVQRGLKLFNTKNNPGETLSNGYPVGGTPVFGTSANCNGCHMNAGAISSTTGGNPTRDTGIERMRDQLHHLADTSVAYDGGFGQVLQSDCGPDYDQPCYSDGSVDPRNIRPADHPRLNRFNTPPLVEAADTAPFFHNNSVTTLEETVAYYNTESFNQSPGAFTSKGVNRQVKLDSSQVIAVALFLRSINVLENIRSSNALDQKAVDQANANSVKSVKLAIADTQDAIRVLSEAVINPYPEALNKLEKALDYEHRAVNGWFMTGGQRLRLLQQAITLKNQAKALIVTEG
;
A
#
# COMPACT_ATOMS: atom_id res chain seq x y z
N MET A 1 -4.31 -74.77 13.15
CA MET A 1 -5.23 -73.72 13.65
C MET A 1 -4.45 -72.44 13.87
N ARG A 2 -4.76 -71.39 13.10
CA ARG A 2 -4.16 -70.05 13.20
C ARG A 2 -4.53 -69.44 14.56
N LYS A 3 -3.55 -69.10 15.39
CA LYS A 3 -3.76 -68.26 16.58
C LYS A 3 -3.66 -66.80 16.17
N THR A 4 -4.80 -66.14 16.12
CA THR A 4 -4.97 -64.69 16.02
C THR A 4 -4.30 -64.04 17.22
N ILE A 5 -3.28 -63.22 16.98
CA ILE A 5 -2.69 -62.34 17.99
C ILE A 5 -3.56 -61.09 18.03
N THR A 6 -4.38 -60.97 19.07
CA THR A 6 -5.09 -59.73 19.40
C THR A 6 -4.10 -58.73 20.01
N LEU A 7 -3.68 -57.73 19.22
CA LEU A 7 -3.06 -56.52 19.75
C LEU A 7 -4.07 -55.82 20.69
N PRO A 8 -3.68 -55.40 21.90
CA PRO A 8 -4.60 -54.74 22.82
C PRO A 8 -4.93 -53.33 22.31
N LEU A 9 -6.21 -52.97 22.36
CA LEU A 9 -6.76 -51.63 22.06
C LEU A 9 -6.06 -50.46 22.79
N ALA A 10 -5.24 -50.74 23.81
CA ALA A 10 -4.49 -49.74 24.56
C ALA A 10 -3.42 -49.00 23.73
N PHE A 11 -2.86 -49.63 22.69
CA PHE A 11 -1.84 -48.97 21.85
C PHE A 11 -2.45 -48.00 20.82
N ALA A 12 -3.69 -48.26 20.36
CA ALA A 12 -4.42 -47.37 19.45
C ALA A 12 -4.94 -46.11 20.16
N ALA A 13 -5.35 -46.24 21.44
CA ALA A 13 -5.76 -45.11 22.26
C ALA A 13 -4.59 -44.18 22.62
N ALA A 14 -3.39 -44.71 22.85
CA ALA A 14 -2.19 -43.91 23.11
C ALA A 14 -1.72 -43.11 21.87
N LEU A 15 -1.89 -43.65 20.67
CA LEU A 15 -1.66 -42.93 19.41
C LEU A 15 -2.74 -41.85 19.17
N ALA A 16 -4.01 -42.11 19.49
CA ALA A 16 -5.08 -41.11 19.36
C ALA A 16 -5.01 -39.98 20.42
N LEU A 17 -4.58 -40.28 21.64
CA LEU A 17 -4.30 -39.26 22.68
C LEU A 17 -2.99 -38.51 22.41
N GLY A 18 -1.99 -39.14 21.79
CA GLY A 18 -0.74 -38.48 21.38
C GLY A 18 -0.95 -37.44 20.26
N TYR A 19 -1.93 -37.62 19.39
CA TYR A 19 -2.33 -36.62 18.38
C TYR A 19 -3.14 -35.44 18.96
N SER A 20 -3.69 -35.59 20.17
CA SER A 20 -4.51 -34.54 20.82
C SER A 20 -3.71 -33.59 21.73
N LEU A 21 -2.41 -33.86 21.90
CA LEU A 21 -1.51 -33.11 22.79
C LEU A 21 -0.34 -32.43 22.06
N MET A 22 -0.34 -32.42 20.72
CA MET A 22 0.51 -31.47 20.02
C MET A 22 -0.07 -30.06 20.27
N PRO A 23 0.69 -29.13 20.87
CA PRO A 23 0.24 -27.75 20.97
C PRO A 23 -0.04 -27.28 19.55
N ARG A 24 -1.28 -26.83 19.29
CA ARG A 24 -1.56 -26.10 18.05
C ARG A 24 -0.56 -24.95 18.00
N ILE A 25 0.27 -24.89 16.95
CA ILE A 25 1.10 -23.72 16.69
C ILE A 25 0.11 -22.56 16.51
N GLU A 26 0.13 -21.61 17.44
CA GLU A 26 -0.79 -20.49 17.41
C GLU A 26 -0.47 -19.61 16.20
N ALA A 27 -1.45 -19.37 15.35
CA ALA A 27 -1.26 -18.52 14.18
C ALA A 27 -0.86 -17.10 14.63
N PRO A 28 0.16 -16.48 14.02
CA PRO A 28 0.54 -15.10 14.32
C PRO A 28 -0.63 -14.12 14.20
N TYR A 29 -0.66 -13.10 15.05
CA TYR A 29 -1.68 -12.05 14.96
C TYR A 29 -1.31 -11.06 13.86
N THR A 30 -2.02 -11.13 12.73
CA THR A 30 -1.79 -10.27 11.56
C THR A 30 -2.74 -9.06 11.49
N GLY A 31 -3.63 -8.90 12.48
CA GLY A 31 -4.72 -7.93 12.40
C GLY A 31 -5.58 -8.13 11.15
N VAL A 32 -5.84 -7.05 10.41
CA VAL A 32 -6.55 -7.09 9.13
C VAL A 32 -5.71 -7.74 8.01
N GLY A 33 -4.39 -7.73 8.11
CA GLY A 33 -3.47 -8.20 7.06
C GLY A 33 -3.68 -9.65 6.63
N SER A 34 -3.68 -9.90 5.32
CA SER A 34 -4.01 -11.19 4.69
C SER A 34 -2.78 -11.86 4.07
N VAL A 35 -2.50 -13.09 4.51
CA VAL A 35 -1.45 -13.94 3.94
C VAL A 35 -1.72 -14.25 2.47
N GLU A 36 -2.98 -14.53 2.12
CA GLU A 36 -3.40 -14.78 0.73
C GLU A 36 -3.13 -13.56 -0.17
N THR A 37 -3.38 -12.35 0.35
CA THR A 37 -3.17 -11.11 -0.40
C THR A 37 -1.70 -10.85 -0.65
N LEU A 38 -0.86 -10.91 0.38
CA LEU A 38 0.59 -10.76 0.22
C LEU A 38 1.20 -11.91 -0.61
N GLY A 39 0.71 -13.14 -0.42
CA GLY A 39 1.12 -14.30 -1.21
C GLY A 39 0.83 -14.13 -2.70
N SER A 40 -0.32 -13.54 -3.05
CA SER A 40 -0.65 -13.21 -4.44
C SER A 40 0.31 -12.16 -5.04
N VAL A 41 0.71 -11.16 -4.24
CA VAL A 41 1.73 -10.17 -4.66
C VAL A 41 3.07 -10.85 -4.88
N TYR A 42 3.48 -11.70 -3.94
CA TYR A 42 4.71 -12.46 -4.00
C TYR A 42 4.76 -13.38 -5.23
N GLU A 43 3.71 -14.16 -5.51
CA GLU A 43 3.69 -15.08 -6.65
C GLU A 43 3.72 -14.34 -8.01
N ARG A 44 3.09 -13.17 -8.13
CA ARG A 44 3.20 -12.32 -9.33
C ARG A 44 4.63 -11.82 -9.54
N TRP A 45 5.26 -11.32 -8.47
CA TRP A 45 6.65 -10.87 -8.52
C TRP A 45 7.60 -12.02 -8.85
N LYS A 46 7.45 -13.18 -8.18
CA LYS A 46 8.25 -14.39 -8.38
C LYS A 46 8.19 -14.87 -9.81
N SER A 47 6.99 -14.95 -10.38
CA SER A 47 6.79 -15.32 -11.78
C SER A 47 7.52 -14.38 -12.73
N ALA A 48 7.47 -13.07 -12.49
CA ALA A 48 8.20 -12.08 -13.30
C ALA A 48 9.72 -12.19 -13.13
N PHE A 49 10.19 -12.40 -11.90
CA PHE A 49 11.61 -12.53 -11.56
C PHE A 49 12.23 -13.78 -12.21
N GLU A 50 11.56 -14.93 -12.13
CA GLU A 50 12.07 -16.19 -12.68
C GLU A 50 12.13 -16.19 -14.22
N ILE A 51 11.27 -15.42 -14.90
CA ILE A 51 11.31 -15.24 -16.36
C ILE A 51 12.57 -14.48 -16.81
N GLN A 52 13.08 -13.55 -16.00
CA GLN A 52 14.24 -12.71 -16.35
C GLN A 52 15.58 -13.47 -16.29
N GLY A 53 15.62 -14.65 -15.66
CA GLY A 53 16.79 -15.53 -15.57
C GLY A 53 17.77 -15.14 -14.46
N HIS A 54 18.53 -16.13 -13.97
CA HIS A 54 19.50 -16.07 -12.86
C HIS A 54 18.95 -16.00 -11.43
N PRO A 55 18.04 -16.91 -11.02
CA PRO A 55 17.55 -16.96 -9.65
C PRO A 55 18.66 -17.16 -8.61
N GLU A 56 19.84 -17.67 -9.00
CA GLU A 56 21.02 -17.78 -8.13
C GLU A 56 21.66 -16.43 -7.74
N THR A 57 21.32 -15.33 -8.43
CA THR A 57 21.96 -14.02 -8.22
C THR A 57 21.05 -13.05 -7.48
N VAL A 58 21.49 -12.61 -6.30
CA VAL A 58 20.88 -11.50 -5.57
C VAL A 58 21.39 -10.19 -6.18
N ASN A 59 20.48 -9.45 -6.79
CA ASN A 59 20.74 -8.10 -7.29
C ASN A 59 20.29 -7.07 -6.25
N ILE A 60 21.17 -6.10 -5.96
CA ILE A 60 20.97 -4.99 -5.03
C ILE A 60 21.49 -3.76 -5.75
N GLY A 61 20.65 -2.81 -6.14
CA GLY A 61 21.18 -1.55 -6.65
C GLY A 61 21.79 -0.70 -5.52
N LEU A 62 22.59 0.30 -5.87
CA LEU A 62 23.32 1.13 -4.92
C LEU A 62 23.15 2.61 -5.27
N GLY A 63 22.91 3.44 -4.28
CA GLY A 63 22.96 4.89 -4.47
C GLY A 63 22.81 5.69 -3.17
N TYR A 64 22.60 6.99 -3.33
CA TYR A 64 22.58 7.92 -2.20
C TYR A 64 21.36 7.67 -1.29
N SER A 65 21.62 7.59 0.01
CA SER A 65 20.61 7.50 1.05
C SER A 65 20.69 8.72 1.95
N LYS A 66 19.60 9.47 2.10
CA LYS A 66 19.56 10.66 2.97
C LYS A 66 19.84 10.34 4.45
N SER A 67 19.56 9.11 4.88
CA SER A 67 19.72 8.67 6.27
C SER A 67 21.09 8.03 6.53
N LEU A 68 21.60 7.25 5.57
CA LEU A 68 22.82 6.47 5.75
C LEU A 68 24.07 7.17 5.19
N SER A 69 23.93 7.94 4.11
CA SER A 69 25.07 8.61 3.46
C SER A 69 25.53 9.84 4.24
N ARG A 70 26.86 10.04 4.29
CA ARG A 70 27.51 11.16 4.99
C ARG A 70 27.84 12.34 4.09
N GLU A 71 27.79 12.11 2.78
CA GLU A 71 28.03 13.12 1.76
C GLU A 71 27.04 12.86 0.61
N LEU A 72 26.53 13.94 0.00
CA LEU A 72 25.73 13.85 -1.21
C LEU A 72 26.57 13.22 -2.33
N SER A 73 25.97 12.34 -3.11
CA SER A 73 26.66 11.63 -4.18
C SER A 73 25.71 11.40 -5.34
N ASP A 74 26.15 11.73 -6.55
CA ASP A 74 25.46 11.38 -7.80
C ASP A 74 25.73 9.92 -8.21
N GLY A 75 26.47 9.19 -7.37
CA GLY A 75 26.85 7.82 -7.62
C GLY A 75 25.65 6.86 -7.61
N GLN A 76 25.52 6.05 -8.65
CA GLN A 76 24.47 5.05 -8.77
C GLN A 76 25.00 3.78 -9.43
N GLY A 77 24.56 2.61 -8.98
CA GLY A 77 25.10 1.35 -9.46
C GLY A 77 24.33 0.12 -9.00
N GLN A 78 24.98 -1.03 -9.10
CA GLN A 78 24.44 -2.31 -8.66
C GLN A 78 25.53 -3.22 -8.12
N ALA A 79 25.19 -3.95 -7.06
CA ALA A 79 25.85 -5.14 -6.58
C ALA A 79 25.05 -6.39 -6.97
N ALA A 80 25.74 -7.38 -7.53
CA ALA A 80 25.22 -8.69 -7.86
C ALA A 80 26.02 -9.74 -7.07
N ILE A 81 25.32 -10.56 -6.29
CA ILE A 81 25.91 -11.62 -5.46
C ILE A 81 25.34 -12.96 -5.94
N ASP A 82 26.19 -13.78 -6.55
CA ASP A 82 25.86 -15.15 -6.92
C ASP A 82 25.97 -16.06 -5.69
N LEU A 83 24.84 -16.61 -5.24
CA LEU A 83 24.76 -17.43 -4.03
C LEU A 83 25.35 -18.83 -4.21
N MET A 84 25.53 -19.28 -5.46
CA MET A 84 26.12 -20.59 -5.77
C MET A 84 27.64 -20.52 -5.78
N SER A 85 28.19 -19.50 -6.44
CA SER A 85 29.64 -19.33 -6.57
C SER A 85 30.24 -18.49 -5.44
N GLY A 86 29.46 -17.61 -4.81
CA GLY A 86 29.96 -16.57 -3.91
C GLY A 86 30.59 -15.39 -4.65
N GLN A 87 30.40 -15.28 -5.98
CA GLN A 87 30.93 -14.16 -6.74
C GLN A 87 30.14 -12.88 -6.42
N VAL A 88 30.86 -11.83 -6.06
CA VAL A 88 30.30 -10.46 -5.95
C VAL A 88 30.80 -9.65 -7.13
N ARG A 89 29.90 -8.94 -7.81
CA ARG A 89 30.22 -7.95 -8.83
C ARG A 89 29.52 -6.65 -8.52
N ILE A 90 30.24 -5.54 -8.57
CA ILE A 90 29.69 -4.19 -8.38
C ILE A 90 30.07 -3.32 -9.56
N SER A 91 29.13 -2.50 -10.03
CA SER A 91 29.34 -1.49 -11.06
C SER A 91 28.60 -0.21 -10.69
N VAL A 92 29.31 0.90 -10.56
CA VAL A 92 28.78 2.20 -10.16
C VAL A 92 29.24 3.30 -11.11
N LYS A 93 28.31 4.15 -11.55
CA LYS A 93 28.55 5.39 -12.30
C LYS A 93 28.41 6.60 -11.37
N GLY A 94 28.85 7.78 -11.80
CA GLY A 94 28.64 9.04 -11.08
C GLY A 94 29.62 9.32 -9.92
N LEU A 95 30.35 8.30 -9.46
CA LEU A 95 31.45 8.50 -8.50
C LEU A 95 32.71 9.03 -9.22
N SER A 96 33.36 10.05 -8.63
CA SER A 96 34.62 10.60 -9.15
C SER A 96 35.68 9.50 -9.31
N ALA A 97 36.39 9.49 -10.44
CA ALA A 97 37.51 8.58 -10.70
C ALA A 97 38.76 8.93 -9.89
N GLU A 98 38.84 10.15 -9.34
CA GLU A 98 40.01 10.65 -8.61
C GLU A 98 40.00 10.27 -7.12
N ARG A 99 38.84 9.87 -6.60
CA ARG A 99 38.67 9.48 -5.20
C ARG A 99 38.69 7.95 -5.08
N PRO A 100 39.43 7.38 -4.10
CA PRO A 100 39.37 5.96 -3.81
C PRO A 100 38.15 5.61 -2.94
N TYR A 101 37.56 4.43 -3.16
CA TYR A 101 36.38 3.95 -2.44
C TYR A 101 36.53 2.49 -2.01
N ASP A 102 35.83 2.10 -0.94
CA ASP A 102 35.77 0.73 -0.42
C ASP A 102 34.35 0.18 -0.39
N VAL A 103 34.22 -1.11 -0.69
CA VAL A 103 32.99 -1.91 -0.65
C VAL A 103 32.84 -2.64 0.68
N TRP A 104 31.62 -2.63 1.22
CA TRP A 104 31.25 -3.28 2.47
C TRP A 104 29.98 -4.11 2.35
N LEU A 105 29.94 -5.25 3.05
CA LEU A 105 28.69 -5.94 3.41
C LEU A 105 28.34 -5.60 4.85
N ILE A 106 27.07 -5.43 5.16
CA ILE A 106 26.58 -5.03 6.49
C ILE A 106 25.55 -6.04 7.00
N ASP A 107 25.71 -6.44 8.26
CA ASP A 107 24.77 -7.20 9.09
C ASP A 107 24.40 -6.33 10.30
N ASN A 108 23.12 -5.99 10.41
CA ASN A 108 22.50 -5.19 11.45
C ASN A 108 21.73 -6.05 12.47
N HIS A 109 21.50 -7.34 12.20
CA HIS A 109 20.90 -8.27 13.16
C HIS A 109 21.83 -8.55 14.35
N HIS A 110 23.14 -8.50 14.11
CA HIS A 110 24.16 -8.55 15.15
C HIS A 110 24.84 -7.17 15.24
N SER A 111 24.83 -6.56 16.42
CA SER A 111 25.35 -5.20 16.61
C SER A 111 26.77 -5.02 16.03
N GLY A 112 26.89 -4.27 14.92
CA GLY A 112 28.15 -3.74 14.41
C GLY A 112 28.96 -4.62 13.45
N ASN A 113 28.38 -5.62 12.78
CA ASN A 113 29.12 -6.45 11.82
C ASN A 113 29.11 -5.85 10.40
N ALA A 114 30.13 -5.04 10.09
CA ALA A 114 30.43 -4.61 8.72
C ALA A 114 31.72 -5.26 8.22
N ILE A 115 31.67 -5.90 7.05
CA ILE A 115 32.80 -6.62 6.45
C ILE A 115 33.26 -5.88 5.20
N LYS A 116 34.47 -5.32 5.26
CA LYS A 116 35.14 -4.74 4.08
C LYS A 116 35.52 -5.86 3.12
N LEU A 117 35.06 -5.74 1.87
CA LEU A 117 35.39 -6.66 0.78
C LEU A 117 36.63 -6.20 0.01
N GLY A 118 36.81 -4.89 -0.19
CA GLY A 118 37.97 -4.33 -0.89
C GLY A 118 37.68 -3.02 -1.63
N PRO A 119 38.71 -2.46 -2.29
CA PRO A 119 38.59 -1.19 -3.00
C PRO A 119 37.92 -1.33 -4.37
N LEU A 120 37.17 -0.30 -4.79
CA LEU A 120 36.71 -0.16 -6.17
C LEU A 120 37.86 0.20 -7.11
N SER A 121 37.72 -0.20 -8.38
CA SER A 121 38.66 0.10 -9.46
C SER A 121 37.98 0.85 -10.59
N VAL A 122 38.68 1.79 -11.24
CA VAL A 122 38.12 2.53 -12.37
C VAL A 122 38.20 1.68 -13.63
N LYS A 123 37.09 1.50 -14.33
CA LYS A 123 37.03 0.87 -15.65
C LYS A 123 36.08 1.66 -16.55
N ALA A 124 36.62 2.27 -17.60
CA ALA A 124 35.92 3.20 -18.48
C ALA A 124 35.28 4.36 -17.66
N ASP A 125 33.98 4.60 -17.81
CA ASP A 125 33.21 5.63 -17.11
C ASP A 125 32.62 5.16 -15.77
N LYS A 126 33.11 4.03 -15.21
CA LYS A 126 32.54 3.38 -14.03
C LYS A 126 33.59 3.01 -12.99
N GLN A 127 33.16 2.99 -11.73
CA GLN A 127 33.81 2.28 -10.64
C GLN A 127 33.30 0.84 -10.60
N VAL A 128 34.19 -0.15 -10.60
CA VAL A 128 33.85 -1.57 -10.64
C VAL A 128 34.62 -2.37 -9.58
N PHE A 129 33.97 -3.40 -9.05
CA PHE A 129 34.57 -4.35 -8.10
C PHE A 129 34.12 -5.76 -8.43
N ALA A 130 35.02 -6.73 -8.25
CA ALA A 130 34.69 -8.15 -8.35
C ALA A 130 35.54 -8.94 -7.35
N THR A 131 34.92 -9.84 -6.60
CA THR A 131 35.62 -10.75 -5.68
C THR A 131 34.85 -12.06 -5.52
N MET A 132 35.49 -13.04 -4.87
CA MET A 132 34.86 -14.25 -4.37
C MET A 132 34.72 -14.13 -2.86
N LEU A 133 33.53 -14.43 -2.33
CA LEU A 133 33.30 -14.46 -0.89
C LEU A 133 33.98 -15.67 -0.26
N ASP A 134 34.48 -15.46 0.95
CA ASP A 134 35.02 -16.51 1.81
C ASP A 134 33.92 -16.97 2.76
N ARG A 135 33.47 -18.23 2.59
CA ARG A 135 32.38 -18.81 3.38
C ARG A 135 32.71 -18.87 4.87
N ASP A 136 33.94 -19.21 5.23
CA ASP A 136 34.33 -19.39 6.63
C ASP A 136 34.39 -18.04 7.36
N ARG A 137 34.84 -16.99 6.65
CA ARG A 137 34.85 -15.61 7.16
C ARG A 137 33.45 -15.04 7.37
N LEU A 138 32.46 -15.55 6.64
CA LEU A 138 31.06 -15.09 6.69
C LEU A 138 30.17 -16.00 7.53
N ASN A 139 30.73 -16.96 8.26
CA ASN A 139 29.94 -17.85 9.09
C ASN A 139 29.10 -17.06 10.13
N GLY A 140 27.79 -17.24 10.11
CA GLY A 140 26.84 -16.50 10.96
C GLY A 140 26.49 -15.09 10.49
N PHE A 141 27.02 -14.64 9.35
CA PHE A 141 26.71 -13.34 8.75
C PHE A 141 25.38 -13.39 7.98
N THR A 142 24.52 -12.41 8.20
CA THR A 142 23.30 -12.18 7.42
C THR A 142 23.38 -10.83 6.71
N LEU A 143 23.26 -10.84 5.38
CA LEU A 143 23.31 -9.68 4.52
C LEU A 143 22.05 -8.83 4.69
N ASP A 144 22.23 -7.66 5.27
CA ASP A 144 21.21 -6.63 5.36
C ASP A 144 21.38 -5.58 4.29
N SER A 145 22.61 -5.11 4.07
CA SER A 145 22.88 -4.09 3.05
C SER A 145 24.30 -4.18 2.49
N VAL A 146 24.49 -3.54 1.35
CA VAL A 146 25.78 -3.29 0.72
C VAL A 146 26.04 -1.79 0.78
N ALA A 147 27.28 -1.40 1.10
CA ALA A 147 27.67 0.00 1.14
C ALA A 147 28.96 0.28 0.35
N ILE A 148 29.02 1.48 -0.23
CA ILE A 148 30.24 2.08 -0.79
C ILE A 148 30.60 3.28 0.07
N THR A 149 31.86 3.33 0.46
CA THR A 149 32.43 4.35 1.36
C THR A 149 33.62 5.03 0.72
N LEU A 150 34.02 6.19 1.24
CA LEU A 150 35.38 6.69 1.00
C LEU A 150 36.41 5.71 1.54
N ALA A 151 37.51 5.52 0.81
CA ALA A 151 38.51 4.56 1.21
C ALA A 151 39.06 4.84 2.61
N GLY A 152 39.17 3.78 3.41
CA GLY A 152 39.64 3.85 4.79
C GLY A 152 38.59 4.34 5.81
N LYS A 153 37.34 4.58 5.40
CA LYS A 153 36.23 4.91 6.28
C LYS A 153 35.29 3.72 6.46
N THR A 154 34.68 3.62 7.63
CA THR A 154 33.59 2.67 7.86
C THR A 154 32.29 3.20 7.22
N PRO A 155 31.25 2.35 7.04
CA PRO A 155 29.94 2.80 6.58
C PRO A 155 29.36 3.93 7.44
N SER A 156 29.55 3.90 8.77
CA SER A 156 29.02 4.92 9.67
C SER A 156 29.77 6.26 9.59
N GLU A 157 31.06 6.24 9.22
CA GLU A 157 31.91 7.44 9.14
C GLU A 157 31.93 8.09 7.76
N GLY A 158 31.82 7.31 6.68
CA GLY A 158 32.06 7.79 5.32
C GLY A 158 31.26 7.06 4.25
N GLY A 159 30.11 6.50 4.60
CA GLY A 159 29.15 5.93 3.65
C GLY A 159 28.70 6.94 2.60
N LEU A 160 28.73 6.53 1.34
CA LEU A 160 28.31 7.33 0.18
C LEU A 160 27.08 6.71 -0.47
N LEU A 161 27.16 5.42 -0.81
CA LEU A 161 26.08 4.69 -1.46
C LEU A 161 25.67 3.49 -0.61
N PHE A 162 24.39 3.20 -0.55
CA PHE A 162 23.82 2.06 0.16
C PHE A 162 22.76 1.38 -0.71
N GLY A 163 22.44 0.13 -0.39
CA GLY A 163 21.30 -0.61 -0.95
C GLY A 163 21.05 -1.90 -0.17
N SER A 164 19.82 -2.39 -0.18
CA SER A 164 19.41 -3.60 0.54
C SER A 164 18.56 -4.53 -0.34
N PRO A 165 18.59 -5.86 -0.16
CA PRO A 165 17.62 -6.73 -0.80
C PRO A 165 16.18 -6.32 -0.47
N GLY A 166 15.31 -6.24 -1.49
CA GLY A 166 13.90 -5.92 -1.30
C GLY A 166 13.10 -7.03 -0.61
N LEU A 167 11.93 -6.68 -0.07
CA LEU A 167 11.02 -7.55 0.66
C LEU A 167 10.77 -8.89 -0.05
N LEU A 168 10.27 -8.84 -1.29
CA LEU A 168 9.86 -10.04 -2.03
C LEU A 168 11.07 -10.90 -2.43
N GLN A 169 12.22 -10.27 -2.65
CA GLN A 169 13.48 -10.96 -2.90
C GLN A 169 13.95 -11.70 -1.65
N ARG A 170 13.88 -11.09 -0.47
CA ARG A 170 14.18 -11.77 0.80
C ARG A 170 13.27 -12.98 0.99
N VAL A 171 11.95 -12.82 0.84
CA VAL A 171 11.00 -13.93 0.92
C VAL A 171 11.36 -15.07 -0.05
N TYR A 172 11.69 -14.73 -1.30
CA TYR A 172 12.06 -15.70 -2.33
C TYR A 172 13.24 -16.59 -1.94
N TYR A 173 14.30 -15.98 -1.46
CA TYR A 173 15.49 -16.72 -1.08
C TYR A 173 15.35 -17.45 0.26
N THR A 174 14.43 -17.03 1.13
CA THR A 174 14.08 -17.77 2.35
C THR A 174 13.18 -18.98 2.07
N GLU A 175 12.29 -18.92 1.05
CA GLU A 175 11.46 -20.05 0.61
C GLU A 175 12.28 -21.14 -0.08
N ARG A 176 13.23 -20.73 -0.93
CA ARG A 176 13.78 -21.64 -1.93
C ARG A 176 14.92 -22.49 -1.37
N TYR A 177 14.64 -23.79 -1.28
CA TYR A 177 15.65 -24.84 -1.20
C TYR A 177 16.15 -25.15 -2.62
N TRP A 178 17.39 -24.81 -2.97
CA TRP A 178 17.96 -25.23 -4.27
C TRP A 178 18.46 -26.67 -4.20
N PRO A 179 17.87 -27.64 -4.90
CA PRO A 179 18.54 -28.91 -5.10
C PRO A 179 19.81 -28.70 -5.95
N ALA A 180 20.98 -29.02 -5.42
CA ALA A 180 22.23 -29.08 -6.18
C ALA A 180 22.24 -30.32 -7.08
N ALA A 181 21.36 -30.36 -8.06
CA ALA A 181 21.39 -31.36 -9.10
C ALA A 181 20.60 -30.86 -10.31
N ASN A 182 21.27 -30.11 -11.18
CA ASN A 182 21.06 -30.17 -12.62
C ASN A 182 22.40 -29.95 -13.35
N LEU A 183 23.45 -30.58 -12.84
CA LEU A 183 24.68 -30.83 -13.57
C LEU A 183 24.82 -32.35 -13.74
N GLY A 184 24.42 -32.84 -14.92
CA GLY A 184 24.94 -34.09 -15.48
C GLY A 184 24.13 -35.37 -15.26
N THR A 185 23.59 -35.87 -16.38
CA THR A 185 23.43 -37.28 -16.76
C THR A 185 22.32 -38.13 -16.15
N VAL A 186 21.63 -38.81 -17.08
CA VAL A 186 20.65 -39.88 -16.89
C VAL A 186 21.30 -41.04 -16.13
N GLY A 187 20.77 -41.40 -14.97
CA GLY A 187 21.18 -42.58 -14.22
C GLY A 187 20.45 -42.68 -12.89
N HIS A 188 19.70 -43.76 -12.70
CA HIS A 188 18.92 -44.03 -11.49
C HIS A 188 19.76 -44.02 -10.20
N ALA A 189 19.37 -43.21 -9.21
CA ALA A 189 19.68 -43.41 -7.79
C ALA A 189 18.68 -42.65 -6.89
N GLU A 190 18.42 -43.25 -5.72
CA GLU A 190 17.71 -42.83 -4.49
C GLU A 190 17.55 -41.31 -4.21
N PRO A 191 16.53 -40.89 -3.41
CA PRO A 191 16.16 -39.48 -3.26
C PRO A 191 17.35 -38.65 -2.75
N ALA A 192 17.81 -37.73 -3.59
CA ALA A 192 18.92 -36.85 -3.30
C ALA A 192 18.65 -36.06 -2.01
N GLY A 193 19.58 -36.17 -1.05
CA GLY A 193 19.60 -35.29 0.11
C GLY A 193 19.62 -33.82 -0.34
N GLN A 194 18.89 -32.99 0.40
CA GLN A 194 18.82 -31.54 0.22
C GLN A 194 20.23 -30.96 0.13
N ALA A 195 20.67 -30.57 -1.05
CA ALA A 195 21.95 -29.89 -1.17
C ALA A 195 21.76 -28.41 -0.81
N GLU A 196 22.64 -27.89 0.01
CA GLU A 196 22.54 -26.53 0.53
C GLU A 196 23.17 -25.54 -0.46
N VAL A 197 22.53 -24.38 -0.68
CA VAL A 197 23.15 -23.27 -1.44
C VAL A 197 24.38 -22.80 -0.66
N PRO A 198 25.60 -22.83 -1.23
CA PRO A 198 26.83 -22.55 -0.48
C PRO A 198 26.82 -21.23 0.29
N PHE A 199 26.24 -20.17 -0.29
CA PHE A 199 26.12 -18.84 0.34
C PHE A 199 24.67 -18.45 0.68
N GLY A 200 23.73 -19.40 0.69
CA GLY A 200 22.33 -19.13 1.04
C GLY A 200 22.13 -18.62 2.48
N PHE A 201 23.09 -18.87 3.37
CA PHE A 201 23.09 -18.35 4.74
C PHE A 201 23.20 -16.81 4.82
N LEU A 202 23.67 -16.15 3.75
CA LEU A 202 23.74 -14.70 3.69
C LEU A 202 22.36 -14.06 3.70
N LEU A 203 21.28 -14.79 3.42
CA LEU A 203 19.95 -14.18 3.42
C LEU A 203 19.21 -14.60 4.69
N PRO A 204 18.49 -13.66 5.33
CA PRO A 204 17.90 -13.93 6.63
C PRO A 204 17.00 -15.16 6.57
N LYS A 205 17.31 -16.13 7.42
CA LYS A 205 16.41 -17.24 7.73
C LYS A 205 15.45 -16.75 8.80
N THR A 206 14.14 -16.78 8.55
CA THR A 206 13.16 -16.48 9.60
C THR A 206 13.42 -17.40 10.80
N ALA A 207 13.32 -16.86 12.02
CA ALA A 207 13.79 -17.48 13.27
C ALA A 207 13.20 -18.88 13.60
N ASN A 208 12.22 -19.35 12.81
CA ASN A 208 11.57 -20.66 12.94
C ASN A 208 12.00 -21.72 11.89
N ALA A 209 13.10 -21.51 11.15
CA ALA A 209 13.58 -22.47 10.13
C ALA A 209 14.15 -23.80 10.68
N ALA A 210 14.08 -24.06 11.99
CA ALA A 210 14.44 -25.36 12.58
C ALA A 210 13.48 -26.49 12.15
N THR A 211 12.31 -26.13 11.64
CA THR A 211 11.39 -26.96 10.86
C THR A 211 11.08 -26.21 9.56
N ALA A 212 10.91 -26.89 8.43
CA ALA A 212 10.57 -26.25 7.15
C ALA A 212 9.23 -25.50 7.25
N ALA A 213 9.27 -24.23 7.68
CA ALA A 213 8.12 -23.33 7.71
C ALA A 213 7.65 -23.13 6.26
N THR A 214 6.35 -23.23 6.02
CA THR A 214 5.79 -22.95 4.69
C THR A 214 5.93 -21.46 4.37
N THR A 215 5.94 -21.10 3.09
CA THR A 215 5.92 -19.70 2.62
C THR A 215 4.81 -18.91 3.31
N ASP A 216 3.61 -19.48 3.45
CA ASP A 216 2.49 -18.88 4.17
C ASP A 216 2.80 -18.54 5.63
N GLN A 217 3.54 -19.41 6.34
CA GLN A 217 3.95 -19.15 7.71
C GLN A 217 4.94 -17.99 7.78
N GLN A 218 5.91 -17.94 6.86
CA GLN A 218 6.88 -16.84 6.78
C GLN A 218 6.18 -15.50 6.50
N LEU A 219 5.25 -15.48 5.55
CA LEU A 219 4.43 -14.31 5.24
C LEU A 219 3.58 -13.90 6.45
N ALA A 220 2.96 -14.85 7.17
CA ALA A 220 2.18 -14.56 8.37
C ALA A 220 3.02 -13.93 9.49
N GLU A 221 4.22 -14.43 9.73
CA GLU A 221 5.16 -13.88 10.72
C GLU A 221 5.59 -12.46 10.35
N LEU A 222 5.85 -12.20 9.07
CA LEU A 222 6.26 -10.89 8.57
C LEU A 222 5.13 -9.86 8.65
N ILE A 223 3.91 -10.25 8.24
CA ILE A 223 2.71 -9.43 8.39
C ILE A 223 2.46 -9.11 9.86
N ALA A 224 2.63 -10.08 10.77
CA ALA A 224 2.45 -9.86 12.20
C ALA A 224 3.50 -8.90 12.79
N LYS A 225 4.77 -9.01 12.38
CA LYS A 225 5.83 -8.04 12.74
C LYS A 225 5.45 -6.64 12.27
N GLY A 226 5.01 -6.51 11.01
CA GLY A 226 4.59 -5.24 10.42
C GLY A 226 3.37 -4.64 11.11
N GLN A 227 2.36 -5.46 11.40
CA GLN A 227 1.15 -5.05 12.13
C GLN A 227 1.51 -4.48 13.51
N LYS A 228 2.40 -5.14 14.23
CA LYS A 228 2.86 -4.69 15.54
C LYS A 228 3.59 -3.35 15.42
N LEU A 229 4.55 -3.23 14.50
CA LEU A 229 5.27 -1.96 14.26
C LEU A 229 4.29 -0.83 13.91
N PHE A 230 3.36 -1.09 13.00
CA PHE A 230 2.37 -0.12 12.55
C PHE A 230 1.49 0.43 13.69
N THR A 231 1.18 -0.41 14.68
CA THR A 231 0.25 -0.07 15.78
C THR A 231 0.92 0.35 17.08
N GLU A 232 2.14 -0.10 17.35
CA GLU A 232 2.79 0.06 18.65
C GLU A 232 4.12 0.83 18.58
N GLU A 233 4.81 0.89 17.43
CA GLU A 233 6.11 1.54 17.34
C GLU A 233 5.99 3.05 17.11
N THR A 234 6.67 3.81 17.96
CA THR A 234 6.66 5.28 17.98
C THR A 234 7.91 5.87 17.31
N PHE A 235 8.86 5.03 16.97
CA PHE A 235 10.14 5.39 16.37
C PHE A 235 10.86 6.48 17.16
N GLY A 236 10.83 6.36 18.49
CA GLY A 236 11.46 7.32 19.40
C GLY A 236 10.87 8.73 19.34
N GLY A 237 9.66 8.86 18.80
CA GLY A 237 8.98 10.11 18.50
C GLY A 237 8.08 10.66 19.61
N ASN A 238 7.04 11.38 19.20
CA ASN A 238 6.09 12.12 20.05
C ASN A 238 4.94 11.27 20.62
N GLY A 239 5.02 9.94 20.50
CA GLY A 239 3.99 9.00 20.97
C GLY A 239 2.96 8.61 19.92
N ARG A 240 2.95 9.25 18.73
CA ARG A 240 2.18 8.78 17.58
C ARG A 240 2.79 7.49 17.01
N THR A 241 1.92 6.70 16.38
CA THR A 241 2.24 5.52 15.55
C THR A 241 1.53 5.66 14.21
N CYS A 242 1.81 4.78 13.23
CA CYS A 242 1.09 4.80 11.95
C CYS A 242 -0.44 4.67 12.15
N SER A 243 -0.85 3.86 13.13
CA SER A 243 -2.26 3.68 13.49
C SER A 243 -2.90 4.86 14.20
N THR A 244 -2.19 5.95 14.48
CA THR A 244 -2.81 7.16 15.03
C THR A 244 -3.72 7.82 14.00
N CYS A 245 -3.33 7.79 12.72
CA CYS A 245 -4.11 8.36 11.61
C CYS A 245 -4.73 7.28 10.70
N HIS A 246 -4.12 6.10 10.63
CA HIS A 246 -4.61 4.99 9.81
C HIS A 246 -5.20 3.88 10.72
N ARG A 247 -6.44 4.04 11.18
CA ARG A 247 -7.00 3.18 12.23
C ARG A 247 -7.39 1.79 11.69
N PRO A 248 -6.87 0.68 12.25
CA PRO A 248 -7.22 -0.67 11.76
C PRO A 248 -8.69 -1.04 11.90
N ASP A 249 -9.41 -0.40 12.84
CA ASP A 249 -10.86 -0.53 13.06
C ASP A 249 -11.68 0.51 12.27
N ARG A 250 -11.04 1.21 11.32
CA ARG A 250 -11.63 2.21 10.45
C ARG A 250 -11.00 2.19 9.05
N ASN A 251 -10.88 1.01 8.45
CA ASN A 251 -10.33 0.82 7.10
C ASN A 251 -8.94 1.47 6.87
N HIS A 252 -8.13 1.59 7.92
CA HIS A 252 -6.83 2.26 7.87
C HIS A 252 -6.91 3.71 7.39
N THR A 253 -7.98 4.40 7.73
CA THR A 253 -8.15 5.85 7.61
C THR A 253 -8.71 6.42 8.93
N ILE A 254 -9.14 7.68 8.93
CA ILE A 254 -9.81 8.34 10.05
C ILE A 254 -10.70 9.48 9.53
N ASP A 255 -11.84 9.67 10.18
CA ASP A 255 -12.81 10.71 9.83
C ASP A 255 -13.18 11.58 11.06
N PRO A 256 -13.81 12.75 10.86
CA PRO A 256 -14.20 13.63 11.97
C PRO A 256 -15.08 12.97 13.04
N ALA A 257 -15.97 12.05 12.67
CA ALA A 257 -16.85 11.37 13.62
C ALA A 257 -16.07 10.36 14.49
N TYR A 258 -15.01 9.75 13.95
CA TYR A 258 -14.07 8.95 14.72
C TYR A 258 -13.22 9.84 15.64
N ILE A 259 -12.66 10.94 15.12
CA ILE A 259 -11.82 11.89 15.89
C ILE A 259 -12.58 12.46 17.09
N ALA A 260 -13.86 12.80 16.92
CA ALA A 260 -14.70 13.36 17.98
C ALA A 260 -14.88 12.43 19.19
N LYS A 261 -14.66 11.12 19.04
CA LYS A 261 -14.79 10.12 20.12
C LYS A 261 -13.49 9.90 20.90
N LEU A 262 -12.37 10.44 20.41
CA LEU A 262 -11.07 10.19 21.00
C LEU A 262 -10.85 11.01 22.28
N PRO A 263 -10.19 10.42 23.30
CA PRO A 263 -9.87 11.16 24.51
C PRO A 263 -8.89 12.31 24.19
N PRO A 264 -8.94 13.44 24.92
CA PRO A 264 -7.99 14.54 24.72
C PRO A 264 -6.50 14.14 24.87
N SER A 265 -6.22 13.01 25.52
CA SER A 265 -4.89 12.45 25.69
C SER A 265 -4.42 11.54 24.54
N ASP A 266 -5.26 11.30 23.52
CA ASP A 266 -4.85 10.51 22.34
C ASP A 266 -3.65 11.21 21.64
N PRO A 267 -2.59 10.48 21.26
CA PRO A 267 -1.43 11.05 20.56
C PRO A 267 -1.76 11.83 19.28
N LEU A 268 -2.94 11.60 18.69
CA LEU A 268 -3.46 12.43 17.60
C LEU A 268 -3.48 13.92 17.97
N PHE A 269 -3.74 14.27 19.23
CA PHE A 269 -3.88 15.65 19.71
C PHE A 269 -2.59 16.20 20.34
N VAL A 270 -1.42 15.62 20.05
CA VAL A 270 -0.15 16.06 20.64
C VAL A 270 0.15 17.55 20.38
N ALA A 271 -0.26 18.10 19.24
CA ALA A 271 -0.11 19.52 18.91
C ALA A 271 -0.92 20.45 19.83
N GLU A 272 -2.05 19.98 20.37
CA GLU A 272 -2.88 20.75 21.30
C GLU A 272 -2.25 20.81 22.71
N ASN A 273 -1.43 19.82 23.05
CA ASN A 273 -0.95 19.58 24.42
C ASN A 273 0.55 19.83 24.60
N ASN A 274 1.32 19.92 23.51
CA ASN A 274 2.77 20.15 23.55
C ASN A 274 3.12 21.44 22.78
N PRO A 275 3.51 22.52 23.48
CA PRO A 275 3.88 23.78 22.83
C PRO A 275 5.00 23.68 21.79
N ALA A 276 5.93 22.73 21.91
CA ALA A 276 7.00 22.52 20.94
C ALA A 276 6.51 21.91 19.61
N LEU A 277 5.25 21.47 19.57
CA LEU A 277 4.60 20.84 18.43
C LEU A 277 3.29 21.56 18.05
N ALA A 278 3.10 22.81 18.50
CA ALA A 278 1.86 23.56 18.22
C ALA A 278 1.56 23.68 16.71
N ASP A 279 2.61 23.83 15.88
CA ASP A 279 2.48 23.91 14.42
C ASP A 279 2.64 22.55 13.71
N LEU A 280 2.67 21.43 14.46
CA LEU A 280 2.68 20.10 13.85
C LEU A 280 1.36 19.80 13.12
N GLU A 281 0.25 20.35 13.62
CA GLU A 281 -1.09 20.24 13.03
C GLU A 281 -1.85 21.55 13.21
N LYS A 282 -2.96 21.71 12.48
CA LYS A 282 -3.95 22.77 12.73
C LYS A 282 -5.14 22.15 13.47
N PRO A 283 -5.30 22.32 14.80
CA PRO A 283 -6.29 21.60 15.60
C PRO A 283 -7.73 21.74 15.10
N ALA A 284 -8.14 22.94 14.66
CA ALA A 284 -9.48 23.17 14.12
C ALA A 284 -9.74 22.32 12.86
N LEU A 285 -8.77 22.28 11.93
CA LEU A 285 -8.90 21.52 10.70
C LEU A 285 -8.83 20.01 10.93
N LEU A 286 -7.95 19.58 11.84
CA LEU A 286 -7.87 18.18 12.26
C LEU A 286 -9.20 17.71 12.88
N ARG A 287 -9.77 18.48 13.81
CA ARG A 287 -11.00 18.11 14.53
C ARG A 287 -12.24 18.13 13.64
N GLN A 288 -12.38 19.16 12.80
CA GLN A 288 -13.61 19.39 12.01
C GLN A 288 -13.61 18.63 10.68
N PHE A 289 -12.45 18.54 10.03
CA PHE A 289 -12.33 18.01 8.67
C PHE A 289 -11.53 16.72 8.61
N GLY A 290 -10.80 16.32 9.65
CA GLY A 290 -9.91 15.15 9.58
C GLY A 290 -8.71 15.40 8.66
N LEU A 291 -8.26 16.64 8.55
CA LEU A 291 -7.13 17.05 7.72
C LEU A 291 -5.85 17.17 8.52
N PHE A 292 -4.76 16.73 7.90
CA PHE A 292 -3.42 16.72 8.47
C PHE A 292 -2.51 17.69 7.72
N VAL A 293 -1.62 18.35 8.46
CA VAL A 293 -0.55 19.17 7.90
C VAL A 293 0.43 18.28 7.15
N ALA A 294 0.63 18.56 5.86
CA ALA A 294 1.51 17.81 4.99
C ALA A 294 2.54 18.75 4.31
N ASN A 295 3.83 18.58 4.62
CA ASN A 295 4.92 19.33 3.99
C ASN A 295 5.42 18.63 2.71
N VAL A 296 4.50 18.30 1.82
CA VAL A 296 4.78 17.53 0.58
C VAL A 296 5.70 18.27 -0.39
N ASP A 297 5.70 19.61 -0.33
CA ASP A 297 6.59 20.45 -1.14
C ASP A 297 7.96 20.67 -0.50
N GLY A 298 8.13 20.24 0.75
CA GLY A 298 9.32 20.44 1.57
C GLY A 298 9.07 21.32 2.80
N PHE A 299 9.85 21.11 3.85
CA PHE A 299 9.69 21.77 5.16
C PHE A 299 9.98 23.29 5.15
N GLY A 300 10.64 23.80 4.11
CA GLY A 300 10.91 25.24 3.94
C GLY A 300 9.79 26.01 3.23
N LYS A 301 8.72 25.32 2.83
CA LYS A 301 7.57 25.89 2.12
C LYS A 301 6.32 25.81 3.00
N PRO A 302 5.28 26.63 2.72
CA PRO A 302 3.99 26.49 3.41
C PRO A 302 3.46 25.07 3.28
N PRO A 303 2.99 24.43 4.37
CA PRO A 303 2.35 23.13 4.28
C PRO A 303 0.95 23.23 3.68
N VAL A 304 0.49 22.14 3.09
CA VAL A 304 -0.89 21.95 2.64
C VAL A 304 -1.66 21.07 3.63
N MET A 305 -2.98 20.97 3.45
CA MET A 305 -3.84 20.13 4.27
C MET A 305 -4.32 18.93 3.45
N ARG A 306 -3.98 17.72 3.89
CA ARG A 306 -4.38 16.46 3.23
C ARG A 306 -5.10 15.51 4.18
N ALA A 307 -6.07 14.78 3.66
CA ALA A 307 -6.74 13.68 4.33
C ALA A 307 -5.82 12.46 4.43
N ALA A 308 -6.03 11.60 5.42
CA ALA A 308 -5.34 10.30 5.50
C ALA A 308 -6.02 9.30 4.53
N PRO A 309 -5.41 8.93 3.38
CA PRO A 309 -6.02 7.93 2.50
C PRO A 309 -6.09 6.58 3.22
N HIS A 310 -7.10 5.77 2.90
CA HIS A 310 -7.13 4.38 3.36
C HIS A 310 -5.99 3.58 2.73
N LEU A 311 -5.55 2.52 3.40
CA LEU A 311 -4.43 1.67 2.95
C LEU A 311 -4.88 0.34 2.32
N LEU A 312 -6.18 0.13 2.19
CA LEU A 312 -6.75 -1.08 1.62
C LEU A 312 -6.49 -1.19 0.10
N GLY A 313 -6.02 -2.36 -0.35
CA GLY A 313 -5.85 -2.65 -1.77
C GLY A 313 -4.67 -1.93 -2.45
N LEU A 314 -3.71 -1.41 -1.66
CA LEU A 314 -2.55 -0.69 -2.20
C LEU A 314 -1.87 -1.46 -3.33
N SER A 315 -1.67 -2.77 -3.16
CA SER A 315 -0.99 -3.64 -4.15
C SER A 315 -1.60 -3.65 -5.56
N ALA A 316 -2.84 -3.17 -5.74
CA ALA A 316 -3.50 -3.01 -7.04
C ALA A 316 -3.38 -1.59 -7.62
N SER A 317 -2.86 -0.62 -6.86
CA SER A 317 -2.88 0.81 -7.15
C SER A 317 -1.50 1.49 -7.22
N LEU A 318 -0.42 0.74 -6.95
CA LEU A 318 0.94 1.32 -6.88
C LEU A 318 1.57 1.60 -8.23
N LYS A 319 1.08 0.98 -9.30
CA LYS A 319 1.74 1.05 -10.61
C LYS A 319 1.74 2.48 -11.14
N PHE A 320 2.91 3.08 -11.27
CA PHE A 320 3.07 4.43 -11.79
C PHE A 320 2.69 4.51 -13.29
N GLU A 321 1.88 5.49 -13.69
CA GLU A 321 1.50 5.71 -15.10
C GLU A 321 2.64 6.45 -15.84
N THR A 322 3.14 5.88 -16.92
CA THR A 322 4.21 6.50 -17.75
C THR A 322 3.75 6.70 -19.20
N LEU A 323 4.46 7.54 -19.95
CA LEU A 323 4.19 7.73 -21.38
C LEU A 323 4.29 6.42 -22.18
N ALA A 324 5.21 5.52 -21.82
CA ALA A 324 5.35 4.21 -22.45
C ALA A 324 4.09 3.33 -22.31
N MET A 325 3.30 3.56 -21.26
CA MET A 325 2.03 2.88 -21.03
C MET A 325 0.84 3.58 -21.72
N GLY A 326 1.07 4.74 -22.34
CA GLY A 326 0.03 5.61 -22.88
C GLY A 326 -0.47 6.68 -21.90
N GLY A 327 0.33 7.00 -20.86
CA GLY A 327 0.11 8.14 -19.97
C GLY A 327 0.09 9.48 -20.70
N GLU A 328 -0.41 10.51 -20.02
CA GLU A 328 -0.71 11.81 -20.65
C GLU A 328 0.44 12.83 -20.55
N PHE A 329 1.21 12.81 -19.47
CA PHE A 329 2.11 13.90 -19.10
C PHE A 329 3.58 13.43 -19.09
N THR A 330 4.47 14.30 -19.55
CA THR A 330 5.92 14.08 -19.57
C THR A 330 6.52 14.08 -18.16
N GLU A 331 5.93 14.87 -17.26
CA GLU A 331 6.36 15.08 -15.89
C GLU A 331 6.30 13.78 -15.08
N ASP A 332 5.29 12.93 -15.30
CA ASP A 332 5.20 11.58 -14.70
C ASP A 332 6.37 10.71 -15.18
N ASN A 333 6.69 10.77 -16.47
CA ASN A 333 7.79 10.01 -17.05
C ASN A 333 9.16 10.50 -16.55
N ASP A 334 9.34 11.81 -16.41
CA ASP A 334 10.57 12.42 -15.93
C ASP A 334 10.79 12.09 -14.45
N TYR A 335 9.75 12.21 -13.62
CA TYR A 335 9.78 11.77 -12.22
C TYR A 335 10.14 10.28 -12.11
N PHE A 336 9.45 9.42 -12.87
CA PHE A 336 9.73 7.99 -12.88
C PHE A 336 11.17 7.70 -13.32
N ALA A 337 11.68 8.35 -14.36
CA ALA A 337 13.05 8.15 -14.85
C ALA A 337 14.12 8.62 -13.86
N GLU A 338 13.82 9.64 -13.05
CA GLU A 338 14.71 10.14 -12.00
C GLU A 338 14.71 9.24 -10.76
N HIS A 339 13.54 8.73 -10.35
CA HIS A 339 13.36 8.03 -9.07
C HIS A 339 13.46 6.50 -9.19
N ASP A 340 13.08 5.90 -10.33
CA ASP A 340 13.07 4.45 -10.49
C ASP A 340 14.48 3.86 -10.36
N PRO A 341 15.56 4.47 -10.91
CA PRO A 341 16.92 3.99 -10.62
C PRO A 341 17.27 3.95 -9.13
N ILE A 342 16.63 4.79 -8.30
CA ILE A 342 16.77 4.77 -6.84
C ILE A 342 15.93 3.66 -6.23
N ALA A 343 14.66 3.48 -6.64
CA ALA A 343 13.85 2.36 -6.16
C ALA A 343 14.42 0.97 -6.53
N GLN A 344 15.03 0.86 -7.71
CA GLN A 344 15.73 -0.34 -8.17
C GLN A 344 16.94 -0.68 -7.28
N GLN A 345 17.37 0.23 -6.39
CA GLN A 345 18.39 -0.06 -5.39
C GLN A 345 18.01 -1.22 -4.48
N ASP A 346 16.72 -1.32 -4.18
CA ASP A 346 16.20 -2.42 -3.39
C ASP A 346 15.31 -3.36 -4.21
N ASN A 347 15.56 -3.44 -5.53
CA ASN A 347 14.82 -4.28 -6.48
C ASN A 347 13.30 -4.01 -6.46
N ARG A 348 12.93 -2.74 -6.26
CA ARG A 348 11.57 -2.20 -6.34
C ARG A 348 11.45 -1.28 -7.55
N GLN A 349 10.24 -0.80 -7.80
CA GLN A 349 9.96 0.25 -8.77
C GLN A 349 9.51 1.51 -8.04
N THR A 350 9.60 2.66 -8.71
CA THR A 350 8.87 3.85 -8.26
C THR A 350 7.37 3.61 -8.35
N GLU A 351 6.64 4.04 -7.32
CA GLU A 351 5.23 3.74 -7.12
C GLU A 351 4.40 5.02 -6.97
N ALA A 352 3.16 4.99 -7.46
CA ALA A 352 2.24 6.11 -7.37
C ALA A 352 1.62 6.18 -5.96
N ILE A 353 2.33 6.83 -5.03
CA ILE A 353 1.99 6.86 -3.60
C ILE A 353 1.50 8.25 -3.17
N GLY A 354 0.50 8.26 -2.28
CA GLY A 354 -0.08 9.47 -1.72
C GLY A 354 -0.97 10.22 -2.70
N TRP A 355 -1.51 11.35 -2.27
CA TRP A 355 -2.46 12.14 -3.06
C TRP A 355 -1.83 12.80 -4.30
N GLY A 356 -0.55 13.14 -4.28
CA GLY A 356 0.15 13.67 -5.45
C GLY A 356 0.54 12.57 -6.45
N GLY A 357 0.85 11.36 -5.96
CA GLY A 357 1.48 10.28 -6.74
C GLY A 357 3.00 10.27 -6.59
N ASP A 358 3.58 11.37 -6.14
CA ASP A 358 4.98 11.63 -5.78
C ASP A 358 5.18 11.76 -4.26
N GLY A 359 4.25 11.25 -3.45
CA GLY A 359 4.26 11.46 -2.01
C GLY A 359 5.36 10.71 -1.26
N ALA A 360 6.00 9.74 -1.91
CA ALA A 360 7.08 8.95 -1.33
C ALA A 360 8.45 9.62 -1.61
N PRO A 361 9.30 9.80 -0.60
CA PRO A 361 10.65 10.34 -0.80
C PRO A 361 11.57 9.32 -1.51
N ASP A 362 12.78 9.78 -1.84
CA ASP A 362 13.91 8.95 -2.27
C ASP A 362 13.62 8.14 -3.54
N GLY A 363 13.39 6.81 -3.46
CA GLY A 363 13.03 6.00 -4.62
C GLY A 363 11.57 6.15 -5.05
N GLY A 364 10.76 6.84 -4.25
CA GLY A 364 9.33 6.98 -4.52
C GLY A 364 8.56 5.66 -4.30
N SER A 365 9.03 4.79 -3.41
CA SER A 365 8.39 3.50 -3.12
C SER A 365 7.50 3.56 -1.86
N LEU A 366 6.58 2.61 -1.70
CA LEU A 366 5.80 2.42 -0.47
C LEU A 366 6.69 2.24 0.76
N ARG A 367 7.85 1.61 0.59
CA ARG A 367 8.88 1.50 1.63
C ARG A 367 9.37 2.87 2.09
N ASP A 368 9.73 3.73 1.14
CA ASP A 368 10.27 5.07 1.43
C ASP A 368 9.21 5.99 2.02
N PHE A 369 7.94 5.78 1.65
CA PHE A 369 6.83 6.52 2.24
C PHE A 369 6.79 6.41 3.77
N ALA A 370 7.09 5.24 4.34
CA ALA A 370 7.14 5.07 5.79
C ALA A 370 8.21 5.96 6.45
N LYS A 371 9.37 6.14 5.82
CA LYS A 371 10.43 7.06 6.30
C LYS A 371 9.93 8.51 6.30
N GLY A 372 9.29 8.92 5.21
CA GLY A 372 8.68 10.25 5.07
C GLY A 372 7.62 10.52 6.13
N ALA A 373 6.71 9.56 6.36
CA ALA A 373 5.66 9.66 7.35
C ALA A 373 6.18 9.78 8.79
N VAL A 374 7.21 9.00 9.16
CA VAL A 374 7.88 9.12 10.47
C VAL A 374 8.47 10.52 10.65
N LYS A 375 9.23 11.01 9.66
CA LYS A 375 9.84 12.34 9.70
C LYS A 375 8.80 13.47 9.74
N GLN A 376 7.66 13.30 9.05
CA GLN A 376 6.58 14.30 8.96
C GLN A 376 5.71 14.35 10.21
N HIS A 377 5.35 13.22 10.81
CA HIS A 377 4.27 13.19 11.81
C HIS A 377 4.71 12.78 13.21
N LEU A 378 5.84 12.08 13.36
CA LEU A 378 6.26 11.52 14.65
C LEU A 378 7.35 12.32 15.40
N PRO A 379 7.94 13.44 14.94
CA PRO A 379 9.06 14.03 15.67
C PRO A 379 8.63 14.65 16.99
N LYS A 380 9.52 14.67 17.98
CA LYS A 380 9.35 15.36 19.26
C LYS A 380 9.39 16.89 19.17
N ARG A 381 10.06 17.43 18.14
CA ARG A 381 10.18 18.86 17.84
C ARG A 381 10.17 19.08 16.33
N LEU A 382 9.77 20.28 15.89
CA LEU A 382 9.67 20.62 14.47
C LEU A 382 11.01 20.76 13.74
N ASP A 383 12.14 20.77 14.49
CA ASP A 383 13.49 20.69 13.93
C ASP A 383 13.73 19.39 13.14
N ARG A 384 13.01 18.31 13.49
CA ARG A 384 13.02 17.01 12.79
C ARG A 384 14.43 16.43 12.61
N VAL A 385 15.23 16.50 13.66
CA VAL A 385 16.59 15.95 13.67
C VAL A 385 16.53 14.45 13.98
N GLU A 386 17.00 13.63 13.04
CA GLU A 386 17.10 12.18 13.21
C GLU A 386 17.97 11.84 14.43
N ASN A 387 17.60 10.78 15.16
CA ASN A 387 18.17 10.30 16.41
C ASN A 387 18.11 11.28 17.59
N VAL A 388 17.46 12.43 17.41
CA VAL A 388 17.15 13.40 18.48
C VAL A 388 15.64 13.49 18.66
N ASP A 389 14.92 13.81 17.59
CA ASP A 389 13.48 14.03 17.60
C ASP A 389 12.68 12.77 17.23
N PHE A 390 13.29 11.85 16.47
CA PHE A 390 12.77 10.53 16.08
C PHE A 390 13.95 9.65 15.60
N ARG A 391 13.78 8.33 15.48
CA ARG A 391 14.68 7.44 14.71
C ARG A 391 13.99 7.03 13.42
N LEU A 392 14.72 6.77 12.35
CA LEU A 392 14.12 6.13 11.18
C LEU A 392 13.86 4.63 11.45
N PRO A 393 12.88 4.02 10.77
CA PRO A 393 12.73 2.57 10.78
C PRO A 393 13.97 1.89 10.19
N THR A 394 14.38 0.75 10.74
CA THR A 394 15.44 -0.07 10.16
C THR A 394 14.97 -0.76 8.88
N GLU A 395 15.89 -1.25 8.05
CA GLU A 395 15.53 -2.01 6.83
C GLU A 395 14.56 -3.16 7.10
N ASP A 396 14.78 -3.83 8.23
CA ASP A 396 14.02 -4.97 8.73
C ASP A 396 12.62 -4.60 9.22
N GLU A 397 12.46 -3.38 9.73
CA GLU A 397 11.18 -2.80 10.11
C GLU A 397 10.43 -2.30 8.87
N LEU A 398 11.13 -1.72 7.90
CA LEU A 398 10.57 -1.27 6.62
C LEU A 398 10.00 -2.43 5.80
N ASP A 399 10.72 -3.56 5.69
CA ASP A 399 10.21 -4.76 5.00
C ASP A 399 8.93 -5.28 5.67
N ALA A 400 8.90 -5.28 7.01
CA ALA A 400 7.74 -5.73 7.76
C ALA A 400 6.54 -4.77 7.60
N LEU A 401 6.77 -3.45 7.69
CA LEU A 401 5.73 -2.44 7.45
C LEU A 401 5.16 -2.53 6.04
N GLU A 402 6.02 -2.65 5.03
CA GLU A 402 5.63 -2.84 3.63
C GLU A 402 4.81 -4.11 3.44
N ALA A 403 5.25 -5.24 4.01
CA ALA A 403 4.52 -6.50 3.98
C ALA A 403 3.13 -6.37 4.60
N TYR A 404 3.02 -5.68 5.74
CA TYR A 404 1.72 -5.42 6.36
C TYR A 404 0.84 -4.57 5.45
N MET A 405 1.33 -3.44 4.94
CA MET A 405 0.55 -2.54 4.07
C MET A 405 0.12 -3.22 2.77
N LEU A 406 0.99 -4.00 2.11
CA LEU A 406 0.66 -4.76 0.91
C LEU A 406 -0.32 -5.92 1.17
N SER A 407 -0.44 -6.38 2.41
CA SER A 407 -1.38 -7.43 2.81
C SER A 407 -2.80 -6.93 3.10
N LEU A 408 -3.03 -5.61 3.08
CA LEU A 408 -4.32 -5.01 3.44
C LEU A 408 -5.31 -5.01 2.25
N GLY A 409 -6.56 -5.33 2.54
CA GLY A 409 -7.65 -5.30 1.56
C GLY A 409 -7.60 -6.47 0.57
N ARG A 410 -7.87 -6.18 -0.70
CA ARG A 410 -7.98 -7.13 -1.81
C ARG A 410 -6.64 -7.35 -2.52
N SER A 411 -6.47 -8.53 -3.11
CA SER A 411 -5.26 -8.91 -3.88
C SER A 411 -5.28 -8.48 -5.35
N ALA A 412 -6.46 -8.08 -5.84
CA ALA A 412 -6.73 -7.55 -7.17
C ALA A 412 -8.04 -6.74 -7.15
N ASP A 413 -8.24 -5.86 -8.13
CA ASP A 413 -9.49 -5.13 -8.30
C ASP A 413 -10.65 -6.03 -8.71
N ILE A 414 -11.86 -5.63 -8.32
CA ILE A 414 -13.10 -6.37 -8.57
C ILE A 414 -13.40 -6.43 -10.07
N ASN A 415 -13.74 -7.60 -10.61
CA ASN A 415 -14.20 -7.68 -12.00
C ASN A 415 -15.66 -7.22 -12.13
N LEU A 416 -15.88 -5.91 -12.29
CA LEU A 416 -17.22 -5.34 -12.43
C LEU A 416 -18.02 -5.89 -13.63
N ALA A 417 -17.35 -6.36 -14.67
CA ALA A 417 -18.01 -6.96 -15.84
C ALA A 417 -18.63 -8.33 -15.54
N ALA A 418 -18.14 -9.02 -14.51
CA ALA A 418 -18.70 -10.28 -14.03
C ALA A 418 -19.80 -10.09 -12.98
N MET A 419 -20.17 -8.84 -12.66
CA MET A 419 -21.14 -8.56 -11.60
C MET A 419 -22.53 -8.25 -12.14
N THR A 420 -23.53 -8.91 -11.54
CA THR A 420 -24.95 -8.59 -11.74
C THR A 420 -25.61 -8.32 -10.39
N PHE A 421 -26.01 -7.07 -10.18
CA PHE A 421 -26.69 -6.64 -8.96
C PHE A 421 -28.19 -6.95 -9.02
N LYS A 422 -28.73 -7.46 -7.91
CA LYS A 422 -30.15 -7.82 -7.83
C LYS A 422 -31.08 -6.60 -7.82
N SER A 423 -30.61 -5.47 -7.31
CA SER A 423 -31.38 -4.22 -7.35
C SER A 423 -31.22 -3.57 -8.72
N PRO A 424 -32.33 -3.29 -9.44
CA PRO A 424 -32.27 -2.57 -10.71
C PRO A 424 -31.74 -1.14 -10.57
N LEU A 425 -31.87 -0.52 -9.39
CA LEU A 425 -31.29 0.81 -9.10
C LEU A 425 -29.76 0.75 -9.09
N VAL A 426 -29.22 -0.26 -8.40
CA VAL A 426 -27.78 -0.50 -8.30
C VAL A 426 -27.21 -0.92 -9.65
N GLN A 427 -27.91 -1.80 -10.38
CA GLN A 427 -27.53 -2.22 -11.73
C GLN A 427 -27.51 -1.03 -12.70
N ARG A 428 -28.40 -0.06 -12.54
CA ARG A 428 -28.38 1.18 -13.31
C ARG A 428 -27.14 2.02 -13.00
N GLY A 429 -26.76 2.13 -11.73
CA GLY A 429 -25.51 2.77 -11.29
C GLY A 429 -24.29 2.15 -11.94
N LEU A 430 -24.17 0.81 -11.89
CA LEU A 430 -23.10 0.06 -12.54
C LEU A 430 -23.02 0.38 -14.04
N LYS A 431 -24.17 0.39 -14.75
CA LYS A 431 -24.21 0.71 -16.18
C LYS A 431 -23.69 2.12 -16.47
N LEU A 432 -24.09 3.12 -15.68
CA LEU A 432 -23.63 4.50 -15.84
C LEU A 432 -22.13 4.62 -15.60
N PHE A 433 -21.65 4.02 -14.50
CA PHE A 433 -20.25 3.98 -14.10
C PHE A 433 -19.36 3.36 -15.21
N ASN A 434 -19.78 2.21 -15.75
CA ASN A 434 -19.02 1.44 -16.74
C ASN A 434 -19.06 2.01 -18.15
N THR A 435 -20.02 2.87 -18.48
CA THR A 435 -20.11 3.45 -19.83
C THR A 435 -19.01 4.50 -20.00
N LYS A 436 -17.91 4.09 -20.67
CA LYS A 436 -16.65 4.83 -20.78
C LYS A 436 -16.65 5.99 -21.78
N ASN A 437 -17.65 6.07 -22.66
CA ASN A 437 -17.72 7.07 -23.72
C ASN A 437 -19.10 7.71 -23.74
N ASN A 438 -19.11 9.04 -23.91
CA ASN A 438 -20.32 9.77 -24.28
C ASN A 438 -20.78 9.33 -25.69
N PRO A 439 -22.09 9.17 -25.94
CA PRO A 439 -22.61 8.74 -27.24
C PRO A 439 -22.24 9.72 -28.36
N GLY A 440 -21.61 9.24 -29.43
CA GLY A 440 -21.13 10.05 -30.55
C GLY A 440 -20.80 9.21 -31.78
N GLU A 441 -20.22 9.85 -32.80
CA GLU A 441 -19.78 9.14 -34.01
C GLU A 441 -18.66 8.14 -33.69
N THR A 442 -18.76 6.98 -34.32
CA THR A 442 -17.69 5.99 -34.37
C THR A 442 -17.02 6.13 -35.73
N LEU A 443 -15.69 6.33 -35.75
CA LEU A 443 -14.92 6.28 -36.99
C LEU A 443 -15.13 4.92 -37.68
N SER A 444 -14.92 4.88 -38.99
CA SER A 444 -14.99 3.66 -39.80
C SER A 444 -14.01 2.56 -39.37
N ASN A 445 -13.01 2.88 -38.53
CA ASN A 445 -12.08 1.94 -37.90
C ASN A 445 -12.52 1.46 -36.49
N GLY A 446 -13.73 1.82 -36.05
CA GLY A 446 -14.30 1.41 -34.76
C GLY A 446 -13.92 2.29 -33.57
N TYR A 447 -13.11 3.34 -33.74
CA TYR A 447 -12.77 4.26 -32.66
C TYR A 447 -13.87 5.31 -32.43
N PRO A 448 -14.36 5.50 -31.18
CA PRO A 448 -15.27 6.60 -30.88
C PRO A 448 -14.53 7.93 -31.03
N VAL A 449 -15.09 8.85 -31.82
CA VAL A 449 -14.56 10.21 -32.02
C VAL A 449 -14.74 11.07 -30.78
N GLY A 450 -15.64 10.65 -29.89
CA GLY A 450 -16.14 11.45 -28.79
C GLY A 450 -17.54 11.97 -29.09
N GLY A 451 -18.40 11.85 -28.10
CA GLY A 451 -19.80 12.25 -28.18
C GLY A 451 -20.08 13.52 -27.41
N THR A 452 -21.18 14.20 -27.75
CA THR A 452 -21.75 15.21 -26.85
C THR A 452 -22.30 14.49 -25.61
N PRO A 453 -22.10 15.00 -24.39
CA PRO A 453 -22.71 14.43 -23.20
C PRO A 453 -24.23 14.32 -23.36
N VAL A 454 -24.72 13.10 -23.53
CA VAL A 454 -26.16 12.82 -23.54
C VAL A 454 -26.58 12.55 -22.11
N PHE A 455 -27.64 13.23 -21.71
CA PHE A 455 -28.17 13.13 -20.36
C PHE A 455 -28.42 11.68 -19.95
N GLY A 456 -27.76 11.25 -18.87
CA GLY A 456 -27.96 9.92 -18.29
C GLY A 456 -27.46 8.75 -19.12
N THR A 457 -26.63 8.93 -20.13
CA THR A 457 -26.11 7.78 -20.89
C THR A 457 -24.84 7.20 -20.30
N SER A 458 -24.01 8.05 -19.71
CA SER A 458 -22.64 7.75 -19.29
C SER A 458 -22.24 8.62 -18.11
N ALA A 459 -21.45 8.05 -17.20
CA ALA A 459 -20.74 8.79 -16.16
C ALA A 459 -19.22 8.78 -16.34
N ASN A 460 -18.69 7.98 -17.28
CA ASN A 460 -17.27 7.89 -17.63
C ASN A 460 -16.29 7.50 -16.49
N CYS A 461 -16.80 7.20 -15.28
CA CYS A 461 -16.02 6.91 -14.07
C CYS A 461 -14.99 5.79 -14.28
N ASN A 462 -15.39 4.71 -14.96
CA ASN A 462 -14.55 3.54 -15.25
C ASN A 462 -13.36 3.86 -16.17
N GLY A 463 -13.27 5.08 -16.71
CA GLY A 463 -12.12 5.57 -17.46
C GLY A 463 -10.88 5.76 -16.59
N CYS A 464 -11.04 6.44 -15.44
CA CYS A 464 -9.98 6.69 -14.46
C CYS A 464 -10.00 5.67 -13.30
N HIS A 465 -11.17 5.15 -12.96
CA HIS A 465 -11.37 4.15 -11.90
C HIS A 465 -11.73 2.79 -12.49
N MET A 466 -10.84 2.20 -13.30
CA MET A 466 -11.14 0.91 -13.94
C MET A 466 -11.51 -0.11 -12.88
N ASN A 467 -12.65 -0.78 -13.05
CA ASN A 467 -13.13 -1.80 -12.11
C ASN A 467 -13.36 -1.25 -10.68
N ALA A 468 -13.65 0.06 -10.56
CA ALA A 468 -13.67 0.80 -9.30
C ALA A 468 -12.32 0.79 -8.54
N GLY A 469 -11.25 0.36 -9.19
CA GLY A 469 -9.89 0.49 -8.70
C GLY A 469 -9.31 1.89 -8.93
N ALA A 470 -8.03 2.01 -8.64
CA ALA A 470 -7.24 3.24 -8.77
C ALA A 470 -6.39 3.22 -10.06
N ILE A 471 -6.89 2.60 -11.13
CA ILE A 471 -6.10 2.43 -12.35
C ILE A 471 -6.85 2.90 -13.60
N SER A 472 -6.11 3.54 -14.49
CA SER A 472 -6.56 3.98 -15.80
C SER A 472 -6.94 2.79 -16.66
N SER A 473 -8.12 2.83 -17.26
CA SER A 473 -8.56 1.74 -18.11
C SER A 473 -7.87 1.65 -19.47
N THR A 474 -6.96 2.59 -19.75
CA THR A 474 -6.15 2.63 -20.97
C THR A 474 -4.74 2.13 -20.70
N THR A 475 -4.13 2.51 -19.58
CA THR A 475 -2.71 2.24 -19.30
C THR A 475 -2.52 1.12 -18.27
N GLY A 476 -3.54 0.87 -17.43
CA GLY A 476 -3.46 -0.01 -16.27
C GLY A 476 -2.53 0.50 -15.16
N GLY A 477 -2.01 1.73 -15.26
CA GLY A 477 -1.30 2.43 -14.18
C GLY A 477 -2.25 3.35 -13.41
N ASN A 478 -1.82 3.83 -12.25
CA ASN A 478 -2.54 4.80 -11.44
C ASN A 478 -2.34 6.21 -12.02
N PRO A 479 -3.41 6.84 -12.51
CA PRO A 479 -3.31 8.12 -13.16
C PRO A 479 -3.33 9.30 -12.19
N THR A 480 -2.50 10.31 -12.46
CA THR A 480 -2.66 11.65 -11.90
C THR A 480 -3.61 12.48 -12.80
N ARG A 481 -4.57 13.20 -12.21
CA ARG A 481 -5.60 13.95 -12.93
C ARG A 481 -5.89 15.30 -12.27
N ASP A 482 -6.13 16.32 -13.09
CA ASP A 482 -6.74 17.58 -12.65
C ASP A 482 -8.26 17.49 -12.81
N THR A 483 -8.95 17.18 -11.71
CA THR A 483 -10.42 17.09 -11.66
C THR A 483 -11.09 18.43 -11.37
N GLY A 484 -10.32 19.50 -11.18
CA GLY A 484 -10.81 20.83 -10.81
C GLY A 484 -11.33 20.98 -9.39
N ILE A 485 -11.12 20.00 -8.51
CA ILE A 485 -11.61 20.06 -7.13
C ILE A 485 -11.01 21.26 -6.38
N GLU A 486 -9.75 21.58 -6.67
CA GLU A 486 -9.04 22.75 -6.12
C GLU A 486 -9.58 24.10 -6.63
N ARG A 487 -10.51 24.06 -7.59
CA ARG A 487 -11.19 25.23 -8.16
C ARG A 487 -12.67 25.24 -7.86
N MET A 488 -13.11 24.43 -6.89
CA MET A 488 -14.39 24.71 -6.25
C MET A 488 -14.35 26.09 -5.63
N ARG A 489 -15.37 26.90 -5.92
CA ARG A 489 -15.47 28.28 -5.44
C ARG A 489 -15.35 28.38 -3.93
N ASP A 490 -16.06 27.52 -3.22
CA ASP A 490 -16.09 27.48 -1.76
C ASP A 490 -15.48 26.17 -1.27
N GLN A 491 -14.18 26.20 -0.96
CA GLN A 491 -13.52 25.10 -0.26
C GLN A 491 -13.69 25.28 1.26
N LEU A 492 -14.44 24.38 1.89
CA LEU A 492 -14.88 24.55 3.28
C LEU A 492 -13.73 24.70 4.29
N HIS A 493 -12.61 24.01 4.07
CA HIS A 493 -11.44 24.10 4.95
C HIS A 493 -10.70 25.44 4.80
N HIS A 494 -10.66 26.03 3.60
CA HIS A 494 -10.16 27.40 3.41
C HIS A 494 -11.09 28.46 4.01
N LEU A 495 -12.41 28.24 3.98
CA LEU A 495 -13.36 29.13 4.67
C LEU A 495 -13.18 29.06 6.20
N ALA A 496 -12.83 27.88 6.73
CA ALA A 496 -12.56 27.70 8.15
C ALA A 496 -11.20 28.28 8.59
N ASP A 497 -10.19 28.23 7.72
CA ASP A 497 -8.88 28.82 7.94
C ASP A 497 -8.29 29.36 6.63
N THR A 498 -8.39 30.68 6.43
CA THR A 498 -7.92 31.35 5.22
C THR A 498 -6.39 31.39 5.08
N SER A 499 -5.64 30.91 6.08
CA SER A 499 -4.17 30.82 6.01
C SER A 499 -3.68 29.50 5.39
N VAL A 500 -4.57 28.56 5.10
CA VAL A 500 -4.21 27.31 4.43
C VAL A 500 -3.68 27.62 3.03
N ALA A 501 -2.56 26.98 2.67
CA ALA A 501 -2.02 27.07 1.32
C ALA A 501 -2.80 26.13 0.38
N TYR A 502 -2.96 26.55 -0.87
CA TYR A 502 -3.55 25.70 -1.91
C TYR A 502 -2.59 24.57 -2.29
N ASP A 503 -3.16 23.39 -2.54
CA ASP A 503 -2.41 22.20 -2.93
C ASP A 503 -2.34 22.09 -4.45
N GLY A 504 -1.14 22.07 -5.02
CA GLY A 504 -0.94 21.87 -6.45
C GLY A 504 -0.81 20.41 -6.87
N GLY A 505 -0.79 19.48 -5.90
CA GLY A 505 -0.75 18.05 -6.15
C GLY A 505 0.66 17.54 -6.41
N PHE A 506 0.89 17.01 -7.61
CA PHE A 506 2.17 16.45 -8.07
C PHE A 506 3.19 17.54 -8.39
N GLY A 507 4.43 17.40 -7.95
CA GLY A 507 5.57 18.27 -8.23
C GLY A 507 5.77 19.44 -7.26
N GLN A 508 6.90 20.14 -7.39
CA GLN A 508 7.37 21.14 -6.42
C GLN A 508 7.75 22.52 -7.00
N VAL A 509 7.34 22.77 -8.25
CA VAL A 509 7.50 24.04 -8.98
C VAL A 509 6.46 25.05 -8.51
N LEU A 510 6.91 26.24 -8.12
CA LEU A 510 6.02 27.33 -7.72
C LEU A 510 5.19 27.84 -8.91
N GLN A 511 3.89 27.97 -8.68
CA GLN A 511 2.90 28.53 -9.60
C GLN A 511 2.07 29.59 -8.88
N SER A 512 1.31 30.38 -9.64
CA SER A 512 0.49 31.48 -9.11
C SER A 512 -0.92 31.53 -9.70
N ASP A 513 -1.33 30.47 -10.40
CA ASP A 513 -2.63 30.33 -11.07
C ASP A 513 -3.48 29.21 -10.43
N CYS A 514 -3.38 29.09 -9.11
CA CYS A 514 -4.10 28.12 -8.30
C CYS A 514 -5.32 28.75 -7.62
N GLY A 515 -6.15 27.91 -7.00
CA GLY A 515 -7.39 28.33 -6.36
C GLY A 515 -8.51 28.66 -7.35
N PRO A 516 -9.72 28.99 -6.85
CA PRO A 516 -10.90 29.19 -7.68
C PRO A 516 -10.83 30.39 -8.63
N ASP A 517 -10.07 31.44 -8.25
CA ASP A 517 -9.92 32.67 -9.03
C ASP A 517 -8.59 32.75 -9.81
N TYR A 518 -7.81 31.66 -9.82
CA TYR A 518 -6.51 31.56 -10.52
C TYR A 518 -5.47 32.63 -10.11
N ASP A 519 -5.49 33.03 -8.85
CA ASP A 519 -4.64 34.11 -8.32
C ASP A 519 -3.84 33.70 -7.07
N GLN A 520 -3.87 32.41 -6.70
CA GLN A 520 -3.24 31.90 -5.49
C GLN A 520 -1.94 31.16 -5.80
N PRO A 521 -0.92 31.26 -4.92
CA PRO A 521 0.29 30.47 -5.04
C PRO A 521 0.05 29.02 -4.63
N CYS A 522 0.64 28.09 -5.39
CA CYS A 522 0.77 26.70 -4.98
C CYS A 522 2.03 26.07 -5.60
N TYR A 523 2.39 24.88 -5.14
CA TYR A 523 3.48 24.08 -5.73
C TYR A 523 2.89 22.88 -6.46
N SER A 524 3.29 22.71 -7.71
CA SER A 524 2.87 21.61 -8.59
C SER A 524 4.02 21.27 -9.53
N ASP A 525 3.79 20.64 -10.67
CA ASP A 525 4.85 20.13 -11.56
C ASP A 525 5.20 21.05 -12.73
N GLY A 526 4.40 22.09 -12.95
CA GLY A 526 4.57 22.99 -14.10
C GLY A 526 3.91 22.49 -15.37
N SER A 527 3.20 21.35 -15.30
CA SER A 527 2.50 20.78 -16.44
C SER A 527 1.40 21.72 -16.94
N VAL A 528 1.21 21.70 -18.26
CA VAL A 528 0.14 22.40 -18.95
C VAL A 528 -0.72 21.39 -19.69
N ASP A 529 -2.01 21.67 -19.83
CA ASP A 529 -2.89 20.79 -20.58
C ASP A 529 -2.52 20.78 -22.08
N PRO A 530 -2.13 19.64 -22.68
CA PRO A 530 -1.78 19.58 -24.10
C PRO A 530 -2.95 19.92 -25.04
N ARG A 531 -4.19 19.93 -24.52
CA ARG A 531 -5.41 20.25 -25.28
C ARG A 531 -5.82 21.72 -25.19
N ASN A 532 -5.16 22.52 -24.34
CA ASN A 532 -5.52 23.92 -24.05
C ASN A 532 -6.97 24.10 -23.53
N ILE A 533 -7.46 23.21 -22.66
CA ILE A 533 -8.76 23.36 -21.98
C ILE A 533 -8.70 24.47 -20.93
N ARG A 534 -7.55 24.62 -20.25
CA ARG A 534 -7.31 25.70 -19.30
C ARG A 534 -7.25 27.07 -20.02
N PRO A 535 -7.65 28.18 -19.36
CA PRO A 535 -7.45 29.52 -19.89
C PRO A 535 -5.99 29.77 -20.27
N ALA A 536 -5.75 30.52 -21.35
CA ALA A 536 -4.41 30.71 -21.91
C ALA A 536 -3.46 31.46 -20.97
N ASP A 537 -4.00 32.32 -20.12
CA ASP A 537 -3.32 33.06 -19.06
C ASP A 537 -3.11 32.26 -17.77
N HIS A 538 -3.82 31.14 -17.61
CA HIS A 538 -3.76 30.25 -16.44
C HIS A 538 -3.64 28.76 -16.85
N PRO A 539 -2.61 28.39 -17.65
CA PRO A 539 -2.57 27.10 -18.34
C PRO A 539 -2.16 25.92 -17.44
N ARG A 540 -1.66 26.17 -16.22
CA ARG A 540 -1.01 25.14 -15.41
C ARG A 540 -2.01 24.27 -14.65
N LEU A 541 -1.59 23.05 -14.34
CA LEU A 541 -2.47 22.02 -13.79
C LEU A 541 -2.25 21.78 -12.30
N ASN A 542 -3.29 21.29 -11.63
CA ASN A 542 -3.25 20.77 -10.27
C ASN A 542 -3.59 19.28 -10.33
N ARG A 543 -2.58 18.39 -10.36
CA ARG A 543 -2.77 16.96 -10.68
C ARG A 543 -2.64 16.10 -9.44
N PHE A 544 -3.62 15.24 -9.21
CA PHE A 544 -3.67 14.33 -8.06
C PHE A 544 -3.84 12.89 -8.49
N ASN A 545 -3.21 11.99 -7.75
CA ASN A 545 -3.32 10.54 -7.88
C ASN A 545 -4.77 10.08 -7.68
N THR A 546 -5.19 9.06 -8.44
CA THR A 546 -6.58 8.60 -8.41
C THR A 546 -6.79 7.58 -7.29
N PRO A 547 -7.73 7.79 -6.35
CA PRO A 547 -7.99 6.82 -5.28
C PRO A 547 -8.86 5.65 -5.77
N PRO A 548 -8.79 4.46 -5.13
CA PRO A 548 -9.72 3.39 -5.41
C PRO A 548 -11.11 3.72 -4.83
N LEU A 549 -12.16 3.17 -5.45
CA LEU A 549 -13.55 3.45 -5.08
C LEU A 549 -14.29 2.25 -4.46
N VAL A 550 -13.63 1.10 -4.35
CA VAL A 550 -14.22 -0.10 -3.75
C VAL A 550 -14.67 0.19 -2.30
N GLU A 551 -13.88 0.95 -1.55
CA GLU A 551 -14.12 1.32 -0.15
C GLU A 551 -14.62 2.77 0.03
N ALA A 552 -15.10 3.41 -1.04
CA ALA A 552 -15.43 4.84 -1.04
C ALA A 552 -16.51 5.23 -0.02
N ALA A 553 -17.49 4.36 0.25
CA ALA A 553 -18.60 4.71 1.14
C ALA A 553 -18.19 4.79 2.63
N ASP A 554 -17.05 4.22 3.01
CA ASP A 554 -16.52 4.25 4.38
C ASP A 554 -15.41 5.26 4.61
N THR A 555 -15.02 6.00 3.58
CA THR A 555 -13.80 6.83 3.59
C THR A 555 -14.12 8.31 3.45
N ALA A 556 -15.38 8.70 3.71
CA ALA A 556 -15.79 10.09 3.79
C ALA A 556 -15.03 10.83 4.92
N PRO A 557 -14.77 12.15 4.79
CA PRO A 557 -15.07 13.00 3.62
C PRO A 557 -14.16 12.71 2.42
N PHE A 558 -14.37 13.40 1.29
CA PHE A 558 -13.84 13.00 -0.01
C PHE A 558 -12.85 14.00 -0.61
N PHE A 559 -12.05 13.50 -1.57
CA PHE A 559 -10.90 14.15 -2.20
C PHE A 559 -9.73 14.34 -1.23
N HIS A 560 -8.57 14.78 -1.75
CA HIS A 560 -7.36 14.89 -0.94
C HIS A 560 -7.48 15.88 0.21
N ASN A 561 -8.42 16.81 0.15
CA ASN A 561 -8.62 17.88 1.14
C ASN A 561 -10.00 17.85 1.81
N ASN A 562 -10.72 16.71 1.74
CA ASN A 562 -12.02 16.54 2.41
C ASN A 562 -13.05 17.64 2.07
N SER A 563 -13.00 18.18 0.85
CA SER A 563 -13.86 19.28 0.39
C SER A 563 -15.32 18.88 0.17
N VAL A 564 -15.60 17.58 0.04
CA VAL A 564 -16.96 17.07 -0.18
C VAL A 564 -17.31 16.05 0.89
N THR A 565 -18.53 16.08 1.43
CA THR A 565 -18.84 15.41 2.70
C THR A 565 -19.54 14.06 2.55
N THR A 566 -20.34 13.87 1.50
CA THR A 566 -21.09 12.63 1.27
C THR A 566 -20.75 12.01 -0.08
N LEU A 567 -20.94 10.69 -0.20
CA LEU A 567 -20.66 9.98 -1.44
C LEU A 567 -21.56 10.47 -2.59
N GLU A 568 -22.81 10.78 -2.29
CA GLU A 568 -23.77 11.34 -3.23
C GLU A 568 -23.32 12.72 -3.75
N GLU A 569 -22.83 13.60 -2.87
CA GLU A 569 -22.24 14.87 -3.28
C GLU A 569 -20.97 14.68 -4.10
N THR A 570 -20.13 13.68 -3.79
CA THR A 570 -18.93 13.36 -4.56
C THR A 570 -19.28 12.91 -5.98
N VAL A 571 -20.34 12.12 -6.16
CA VAL A 571 -20.86 11.79 -7.49
C VAL A 571 -21.46 13.03 -8.17
N ALA A 572 -22.18 13.87 -7.42
CA ALA A 572 -22.76 15.11 -7.95
C ALA A 572 -21.69 16.11 -8.40
N TYR A 573 -20.54 16.17 -7.71
CA TYR A 573 -19.41 17.05 -8.02
C TYR A 573 -18.96 16.93 -9.48
N TYR A 574 -18.95 15.71 -10.03
CA TYR A 574 -18.58 15.49 -11.44
C TYR A 574 -19.54 16.16 -12.44
N ASN A 575 -20.73 16.60 -12.04
CA ASN A 575 -21.63 17.39 -12.90
C ASN A 575 -21.33 18.90 -12.88
N THR A 576 -20.46 19.37 -11.98
CA THR A 576 -20.19 20.80 -11.78
C THR A 576 -19.35 21.39 -12.92
N GLU A 577 -19.35 22.71 -13.02
CA GLU A 577 -18.46 23.43 -13.93
C GLU A 577 -16.99 23.21 -13.57
N SER A 578 -16.66 23.16 -12.27
CA SER A 578 -15.29 22.91 -11.80
C SER A 578 -14.69 21.63 -12.41
N PHE A 579 -15.46 20.53 -12.48
CA PHE A 579 -15.02 19.32 -13.18
C PHE A 579 -15.21 19.41 -14.70
N ASN A 580 -16.38 19.80 -15.20
CA ASN A 580 -16.67 19.74 -16.64
C ASN A 580 -15.83 20.72 -17.48
N GLN A 581 -15.21 21.72 -16.85
CA GLN A 581 -14.23 22.62 -17.48
C GLN A 581 -12.77 22.28 -17.10
N SER A 582 -12.54 21.16 -16.38
CA SER A 582 -11.20 20.69 -16.04
C SER A 582 -10.60 19.81 -17.15
N PRO A 583 -9.27 19.68 -17.21
CA PRO A 583 -8.60 18.73 -18.08
C PRO A 583 -9.07 17.27 -17.88
N GLY A 584 -9.40 16.89 -16.65
CA GLY A 584 -9.91 15.56 -16.28
C GLY A 584 -11.25 15.18 -16.94
N ALA A 585 -12.01 16.15 -17.45
CA ALA A 585 -13.22 15.90 -18.25
C ALA A 585 -12.92 15.48 -19.71
N PHE A 586 -11.66 15.23 -20.07
CA PHE A 586 -11.24 14.82 -21.40
C PHE A 586 -10.22 13.67 -21.36
N THR A 587 -10.14 12.87 -22.42
CA THR A 587 -9.02 11.91 -22.59
C THR A 587 -7.74 12.63 -22.99
N SER A 588 -6.59 11.97 -22.91
CA SER A 588 -5.32 12.43 -23.51
C SER A 588 -5.41 12.74 -25.02
N LYS A 589 -6.42 12.21 -25.73
CA LYS A 589 -6.71 12.51 -27.14
C LYS A 589 -7.76 13.62 -27.34
N GLY A 590 -8.19 14.30 -26.28
CA GLY A 590 -9.21 15.35 -26.33
C GLY A 590 -10.65 14.85 -26.46
N VAL A 591 -10.90 13.55 -26.29
CA VAL A 591 -12.26 13.01 -26.34
C VAL A 591 -13.04 13.47 -25.11
N ASN A 592 -14.22 14.05 -25.35
CA ASN A 592 -15.11 14.56 -24.31
C ASN A 592 -15.60 13.43 -23.37
N ARG A 593 -15.33 13.58 -22.07
CA ARG A 593 -15.78 12.74 -20.96
C ARG A 593 -16.58 13.52 -19.91
N GLN A 594 -17.03 14.73 -20.24
CA GLN A 594 -17.90 15.52 -19.38
C GLN A 594 -19.11 14.70 -18.93
N VAL A 595 -19.53 14.92 -17.69
CA VAL A 595 -20.58 14.16 -17.02
C VAL A 595 -21.86 14.97 -16.98
N LYS A 596 -22.98 14.31 -17.29
CA LYS A 596 -24.32 14.91 -17.31
C LYS A 596 -25.35 13.94 -16.74
N LEU A 597 -25.51 13.98 -15.44
CA LEU A 597 -26.42 13.17 -14.63
C LEU A 597 -27.46 14.05 -13.93
N ASP A 598 -28.67 13.53 -13.73
CA ASP A 598 -29.61 14.11 -12.76
C ASP A 598 -29.42 13.52 -11.36
N SER A 599 -30.18 14.04 -10.40
CA SER A 599 -30.19 13.56 -9.02
C SER A 599 -30.49 12.06 -8.91
N SER A 600 -31.39 11.50 -9.71
CA SER A 600 -31.73 10.07 -9.63
C SER A 600 -30.56 9.17 -10.07
N GLN A 601 -29.79 9.63 -11.05
CA GLN A 601 -28.64 8.94 -11.61
C GLN A 601 -27.42 9.07 -10.72
N VAL A 602 -27.24 10.24 -10.09
CA VAL A 602 -26.27 10.45 -9.00
C VAL A 602 -26.50 9.43 -7.89
N ILE A 603 -27.75 9.32 -7.41
CA ILE A 603 -28.11 8.32 -6.39
C ILE A 603 -27.86 6.89 -6.90
N ALA A 604 -28.21 6.56 -8.14
CA ALA A 604 -27.97 5.22 -8.68
C ALA A 604 -26.48 4.84 -8.66
N VAL A 605 -25.58 5.75 -9.06
CA VAL A 605 -24.12 5.53 -9.01
C VAL A 605 -23.62 5.43 -7.55
N ALA A 606 -24.09 6.30 -6.65
CA ALA A 606 -23.74 6.22 -5.24
C ALA A 606 -24.20 4.89 -4.60
N LEU A 607 -25.40 4.42 -4.90
CA LEU A 607 -25.89 3.11 -4.46
C LEU A 607 -25.04 1.95 -5.00
N PHE A 608 -24.53 2.07 -6.23
CA PHE A 608 -23.56 1.12 -6.77
C PHE A 608 -22.26 1.09 -5.97
N LEU A 609 -21.66 2.24 -5.69
CA LEU A 609 -20.43 2.34 -4.90
C LEU A 609 -20.62 1.84 -3.46
N ARG A 610 -21.74 2.18 -2.81
CA ARG A 610 -22.13 1.60 -1.51
C ARG A 610 -22.25 0.08 -1.57
N SER A 611 -22.81 -0.47 -2.64
CA SER A 611 -23.00 -1.92 -2.78
C SER A 611 -21.68 -2.68 -2.89
N ILE A 612 -20.70 -2.18 -3.67
CA ILE A 612 -19.37 -2.83 -3.74
C ILE A 612 -18.60 -2.69 -2.43
N ASN A 613 -18.75 -1.57 -1.72
CA ASN A 613 -18.13 -1.38 -0.41
C ASN A 613 -18.69 -2.36 0.63
N VAL A 614 -20.01 -2.58 0.66
CA VAL A 614 -20.63 -3.57 1.55
C VAL A 614 -20.10 -4.98 1.27
N LEU A 615 -19.87 -5.31 -0.01
CA LEU A 615 -19.31 -6.60 -0.39
C LEU A 615 -17.86 -6.76 0.11
N GLU A 616 -17.06 -5.69 0.06
CA GLU A 616 -15.70 -5.71 0.60
C GLU A 616 -15.68 -5.81 2.12
N ASN A 617 -16.55 -5.07 2.82
CA ASN A 617 -16.71 -5.18 4.28
C ASN A 617 -17.13 -6.60 4.71
N ILE A 618 -18.06 -7.22 3.97
CA ILE A 618 -18.46 -8.62 4.19
C ILE A 618 -17.27 -9.56 4.01
N ARG A 619 -16.47 -9.38 2.94
CA ARG A 619 -15.29 -10.21 2.66
C ARG A 619 -14.27 -10.10 3.78
N SER A 620 -13.89 -8.88 4.17
CA SER A 620 -12.92 -8.62 5.22
C SER A 620 -13.39 -9.13 6.59
N SER A 621 -14.63 -8.83 6.97
CA SER A 621 -15.24 -9.32 8.21
C SER A 621 -15.28 -10.85 8.28
N ASN A 622 -15.65 -11.54 7.19
CA ASN A 622 -15.64 -13.01 7.13
C ASN A 622 -14.22 -13.57 7.30
N ALA A 623 -13.21 -12.96 6.68
CA ALA A 623 -11.83 -13.38 6.82
C ALA A 623 -11.34 -13.21 8.28
N LEU A 624 -11.73 -12.13 8.95
CA LEU A 624 -11.40 -11.88 10.36
C LEU A 624 -12.08 -12.85 11.33
N ASP A 625 -13.36 -13.17 11.09
CA ASP A 625 -14.05 -14.23 11.84
C ASP A 625 -13.39 -15.59 11.64
N GLN A 626 -12.96 -15.91 10.42
CA GLN A 626 -12.25 -17.15 10.14
C GLN A 626 -10.89 -17.18 10.86
N LYS A 627 -10.11 -16.09 10.83
CA LYS A 627 -8.89 -15.97 11.65
C LYS A 627 -9.18 -16.18 13.13
N ALA A 628 -10.28 -15.63 13.63
CA ALA A 628 -10.68 -15.83 15.02
C ALA A 628 -11.06 -17.29 15.34
N VAL A 629 -11.61 -18.05 14.39
CA VAL A 629 -11.86 -19.49 14.52
C VAL A 629 -10.54 -20.27 14.64
N ASP A 630 -9.51 -19.83 13.92
CA ASP A 630 -8.22 -20.52 13.83
C ASP A 630 -7.23 -20.12 14.96
N GLN A 631 -7.43 -18.97 15.58
CA GLN A 631 -6.60 -18.42 16.67
C GLN A 631 -7.10 -18.81 18.08
N ALA A 632 -6.23 -18.68 19.08
CA ALA A 632 -6.55 -18.90 20.49
C ALA A 632 -6.78 -17.59 21.28
N ASN A 633 -7.53 -17.71 22.38
CA ASN A 633 -7.63 -16.75 23.48
C ASN A 633 -7.68 -15.26 23.07
N ALA A 634 -6.60 -14.52 23.34
CA ALA A 634 -6.55 -13.06 23.19
C ALA A 634 -6.51 -12.60 21.73
N ASN A 635 -5.74 -13.29 20.88
CA ASN A 635 -5.65 -12.96 19.45
C ASN A 635 -6.99 -13.21 18.76
N SER A 636 -7.65 -14.30 19.12
CA SER A 636 -8.99 -14.59 18.65
C SER A 636 -10.00 -13.49 19.01
N VAL A 637 -9.96 -12.96 20.24
CA VAL A 637 -10.84 -11.83 20.65
C VAL A 637 -10.50 -10.56 19.87
N LYS A 638 -9.21 -10.25 19.67
CA LYS A 638 -8.79 -9.09 18.86
C LYS A 638 -9.30 -9.19 17.43
N SER A 639 -9.23 -10.37 16.81
CA SER A 639 -9.73 -10.60 15.44
C SER A 639 -11.24 -10.43 15.33
N VAL A 640 -12.03 -10.94 16.29
CA VAL A 640 -13.49 -10.70 16.27
C VAL A 640 -13.83 -9.23 16.49
N LYS A 641 -13.06 -8.47 17.28
CA LYS A 641 -13.29 -7.02 17.42
C LYS A 641 -13.10 -6.26 16.10
N LEU A 642 -12.12 -6.67 15.29
CA LEU A 642 -11.97 -6.12 13.94
C LEU A 642 -13.11 -6.59 13.02
N ALA A 643 -13.53 -7.86 13.09
CA ALA A 643 -14.67 -8.36 12.32
C ALA A 643 -15.97 -7.59 12.64
N ILE A 644 -16.20 -7.28 13.91
CA ILE A 644 -17.30 -6.43 14.39
C ILE A 644 -17.24 -5.04 13.75
N ALA A 645 -16.05 -4.42 13.69
CA ALA A 645 -15.89 -3.11 13.07
C ALA A 645 -16.30 -3.15 11.58
N ASP A 646 -15.81 -4.14 10.82
CA ASP A 646 -16.16 -4.31 9.40
C ASP A 646 -17.65 -4.65 9.20
N THR A 647 -18.25 -5.45 10.08
CA THR A 647 -19.70 -5.74 10.04
C THR A 647 -20.52 -4.48 10.34
N GLN A 648 -20.08 -3.65 11.29
CA GLN A 648 -20.69 -2.36 11.60
C GLN A 648 -20.56 -1.38 10.44
N ASP A 649 -19.44 -1.39 9.73
CA ASP A 649 -19.21 -0.60 8.53
C ASP A 649 -20.17 -1.03 7.41
N ALA A 650 -20.32 -2.33 7.14
CA ALA A 650 -21.31 -2.84 6.18
C ALA A 650 -22.75 -2.40 6.51
N ILE A 651 -23.13 -2.43 7.80
CA ILE A 651 -24.44 -1.96 8.28
C ILE A 651 -24.58 -0.45 8.09
N ARG A 652 -23.56 0.33 8.43
CA ARG A 652 -23.54 1.79 8.27
C ARG A 652 -23.70 2.18 6.81
N VAL A 653 -22.92 1.58 5.89
CA VAL A 653 -22.98 1.89 4.46
C VAL A 653 -24.38 1.69 3.88
N LEU A 654 -25.09 0.62 4.27
CA LEU A 654 -26.47 0.37 3.85
C LEU A 654 -27.51 1.26 4.54
N SER A 655 -27.27 1.69 5.78
CA SER A 655 -28.22 2.47 6.57
C SER A 655 -28.12 3.98 6.33
N GLU A 656 -26.95 4.48 5.95
CA GLU A 656 -26.75 5.88 5.57
C GLU A 656 -27.30 6.20 4.18
N ALA A 657 -27.50 5.18 3.33
CA ALA A 657 -28.24 5.36 2.10
C ALA A 657 -29.69 5.74 2.43
N VAL A 658 -30.13 6.93 2.02
CA VAL A 658 -31.53 7.38 2.18
C VAL A 658 -32.52 6.35 1.63
N ILE A 659 -32.12 5.66 0.57
CA ILE A 659 -32.83 4.50 0.01
C ILE A 659 -31.92 3.28 0.18
N ASN A 660 -32.28 2.34 1.06
CA ASN A 660 -31.57 1.07 1.15
C ASN A 660 -32.13 0.06 0.12
N PRO A 661 -31.37 -0.34 -0.91
CA PRO A 661 -31.83 -1.29 -1.92
C PRO A 661 -31.90 -2.74 -1.42
N TYR A 662 -31.37 -3.04 -0.23
CA TYR A 662 -31.22 -4.41 0.31
C TYR A 662 -31.63 -4.51 1.80
N PRO A 663 -32.89 -4.22 2.17
CA PRO A 663 -33.33 -4.29 3.57
C PRO A 663 -33.17 -5.69 4.19
N GLU A 664 -33.35 -6.75 3.40
CA GLU A 664 -33.12 -8.11 3.88
C GLU A 664 -31.64 -8.41 4.15
N ALA A 665 -30.73 -7.88 3.33
CA ALA A 665 -29.29 -8.03 3.56
C ALA A 665 -28.87 -7.30 4.84
N LEU A 666 -29.38 -6.09 5.07
CA LEU A 666 -29.15 -5.33 6.30
C LEU A 666 -29.57 -6.14 7.55
N ASN A 667 -30.76 -6.72 7.57
CA ASN A 667 -31.24 -7.57 8.68
C ASN A 667 -30.31 -8.78 8.92
N LYS A 668 -29.76 -9.37 7.86
CA LYS A 668 -28.79 -10.47 7.98
C LYS A 668 -27.49 -10.00 8.62
N LEU A 669 -26.99 -8.83 8.25
CA LEU A 669 -25.78 -8.24 8.81
C LEU A 669 -25.97 -7.87 10.29
N GLU A 670 -27.10 -7.27 10.66
CA GLU A 670 -27.44 -6.96 12.07
C GLU A 670 -27.47 -8.22 12.95
N LYS A 671 -28.01 -9.33 12.42
CA LYS A 671 -28.00 -10.63 13.11
C LYS A 671 -26.61 -11.24 13.19
N ALA A 672 -25.78 -11.07 12.15
CA ALA A 672 -24.38 -11.50 12.19
C ALA A 672 -23.61 -10.75 13.29
N LEU A 673 -23.82 -9.44 13.38
CA LEU A 673 -23.23 -8.59 14.41
C LEU A 673 -23.63 -9.01 15.84
N ASP A 674 -24.89 -9.39 16.07
CA ASP A 674 -25.32 -9.96 17.37
C ASP A 674 -24.50 -11.21 17.74
N TYR A 675 -24.29 -12.12 16.79
CA TYR A 675 -23.51 -13.33 17.03
C TYR A 675 -22.04 -13.03 17.33
N GLU A 676 -21.43 -12.08 16.61
CA GLU A 676 -20.05 -11.63 16.87
C GLU A 676 -19.92 -11.00 18.27
N HIS A 677 -20.85 -10.11 18.66
CA HIS A 677 -20.85 -9.52 20.01
C HIS A 677 -20.99 -10.58 21.10
N ARG A 678 -21.87 -11.58 20.91
CA ARG A 678 -22.02 -12.70 21.85
C ARG A 678 -20.78 -13.59 21.92
N ALA A 679 -20.07 -13.75 20.80
CA ALA A 679 -18.81 -14.49 20.75
C ALA A 679 -17.67 -13.81 21.52
N VAL A 680 -17.71 -12.48 21.68
CA VAL A 680 -16.73 -11.71 22.48
C VAL A 680 -17.12 -11.63 23.96
N ASN A 681 -18.41 -11.48 24.28
CA ASN A 681 -18.89 -11.17 25.64
C ASN A 681 -19.26 -12.40 26.48
N GLY A 682 -19.15 -13.62 25.95
CA GLY A 682 -19.56 -14.85 26.61
C GLY A 682 -18.59 -15.34 27.71
N TRP A 683 -18.65 -14.76 28.91
CA TRP A 683 -17.76 -15.10 30.05
C TRP A 683 -17.74 -16.58 30.47
N PHE A 684 -18.80 -17.33 30.19
CA PHE A 684 -18.92 -18.76 30.50
C PHE A 684 -19.07 -19.65 29.25
N MET A 685 -18.73 -19.12 28.07
CA MET A 685 -18.92 -19.81 26.81
C MET A 685 -17.78 -20.80 26.56
N THR A 686 -18.13 -22.04 26.22
CA THR A 686 -17.11 -23.01 25.79
C THR A 686 -16.56 -22.63 24.42
N GLY A 687 -15.32 -23.02 24.11
CA GLY A 687 -14.72 -22.76 22.79
C GLY A 687 -15.62 -23.19 21.63
N GLY A 688 -16.24 -24.38 21.72
CA GLY A 688 -17.15 -24.89 20.69
C GLY A 688 -18.49 -24.13 20.57
N GLN A 689 -18.96 -23.44 21.61
CA GLN A 689 -20.12 -22.54 21.49
C GLN A 689 -19.73 -21.26 20.74
N ARG A 690 -18.57 -20.68 21.07
CA ARG A 690 -18.05 -19.47 20.41
C ARG A 690 -17.83 -19.68 18.91
N LEU A 691 -17.18 -20.79 18.54
CA LEU A 691 -16.95 -21.14 17.14
C LEU A 691 -18.26 -21.25 16.33
N ARG A 692 -19.33 -21.80 16.94
CA ARG A 692 -20.64 -21.88 16.28
C ARG A 692 -21.25 -20.50 16.02
N LEU A 693 -21.07 -19.54 16.93
CA LEU A 693 -21.56 -18.17 16.72
C LEU A 693 -20.84 -17.49 15.57
N LEU A 694 -19.50 -17.60 15.51
CA LEU A 694 -18.71 -17.04 14.40
C LEU A 694 -19.11 -17.68 13.06
N GLN A 695 -19.29 -19.00 13.01
CA GLN A 695 -19.75 -19.68 11.80
C GLN A 695 -21.16 -19.24 11.38
N GLN A 696 -22.04 -18.95 12.34
CA GLN A 696 -23.38 -18.41 12.07
C GLN A 696 -23.31 -16.98 11.53
N ALA A 697 -22.42 -16.14 12.07
CA ALA A 697 -22.15 -14.79 11.56
C ALA A 697 -21.68 -14.83 10.10
N ILE A 698 -20.65 -15.64 9.80
CA ILE A 698 -20.15 -15.86 8.42
C ILE A 698 -21.28 -16.31 7.48
N THR A 699 -22.10 -17.26 7.93
CA THR A 699 -23.22 -17.78 7.13
C THR A 699 -24.23 -16.69 6.78
N LEU A 700 -24.58 -15.83 7.75
CA LEU A 700 -25.51 -14.72 7.53
C LEU A 700 -24.91 -13.65 6.62
N LYS A 701 -23.63 -13.31 6.79
CA LYS A 701 -22.91 -12.38 5.91
C LYS A 701 -22.85 -12.89 4.46
N ASN A 702 -22.62 -14.18 4.25
CA ASN A 702 -22.68 -14.79 2.91
C ASN A 702 -24.09 -14.76 2.31
N GLN A 703 -25.14 -14.96 3.13
CA GLN A 703 -26.53 -14.78 2.69
C GLN A 703 -26.80 -13.32 2.30
N ALA A 704 -26.26 -12.34 3.05
CA ALA A 704 -26.36 -10.93 2.71
C ALA A 704 -25.68 -10.61 1.37
N LYS A 705 -24.45 -11.10 1.14
CA LYS A 705 -23.76 -11.01 -0.17
C LYS A 705 -24.65 -11.56 -1.30
N ALA A 706 -25.22 -12.75 -1.11
CA ALA A 706 -26.08 -13.37 -2.11
C ALA A 706 -27.39 -12.60 -2.37
N LEU A 707 -27.85 -11.73 -1.46
CA LEU A 707 -28.99 -10.83 -1.66
C LEU A 707 -28.61 -9.55 -2.44
N ILE A 708 -27.32 -9.21 -2.50
CA ILE A 708 -26.81 -8.02 -3.18
C ILE A 708 -26.48 -8.34 -4.65
N VAL A 709 -25.76 -9.44 -4.88
CA VAL A 709 -25.16 -9.78 -6.18
C VAL A 709 -25.26 -11.29 -6.48
N THR A 710 -25.44 -11.69 -7.74
CA THR A 710 -25.53 -13.11 -8.17
C THR A 710 -24.25 -13.70 -8.75
N GLU A 711 -23.40 -12.86 -9.34
CA GLU A 711 -22.09 -13.22 -9.91
C GLU A 711 -21.10 -12.15 -9.45
N GLY A 712 -19.90 -12.53 -9.00
CA GLY A 712 -18.96 -11.62 -8.33
C GLY A 712 -17.91 -12.33 -7.51
#